data_AF-A0A971CQT6-F1
#
_entry.id   AF-A0A971CQT6-F1
#
_cell.length_a   1.000
_cell.length_b   1.000
_cell.length_c   1.000
_cell.angle_alpha   90.00
_cell.angle_beta   90.00
_cell.angle_gamma   90.00
#
_symmetry.space_group_name_H-M   'P 1'
#
loop_
_entity.id
_entity.type
_entity.pdbx_description
1 polymer ?
#
loop_
_entity_poly.entity_id
_entity_poly.type
_entity_poly.pdbx_seq_one_letter_code
_entity_poly.pdbx_strand_id
1 'polypeptide(L)'
;DGRVRFTGSDYTGSWGGTGATATYESIKGNKLYSYVQLGHGGFDADGPNDKAANQPGNSGDILIHAAGDIRFQGGASHYNYAQLGHGGYANKGAHSGDIVIDHIDPGNPLGEVGGLHFIAGHGGHRQYDYRSYVQLGHGGLDADGNHFGNIFIRGTQDANGIGLLLKAGDRNDAYAQVGHGGTYARSGTGNGADTFGMNGDIDIEVSGHIAIVSGTLTKDNPAYDEDARLSATIGHGGYDADPANNNTVNIDRLPPAGALGAGTAGAGDGVWGHFGNISLVSHSGDISVMAASNVPVANRLDYDGNALQITDSLGILESFGGGGGRIHYAQVGHGGYSTGGNHQGDITVVAEDGGVNVVGGMYTADLSSGQLHYAQIGHGSSNANTSTPAGHYVGDIKVHGLGADGNVVVVAGEASTNTAQIGHGPPHNDTIYGDFSGDISVIAGNNLQLNSGNADLATNWGKIGHGDVRNVGSGLINGDIHISIGNSLHMGRAIIGHLDYKLSASDIFRSNYGDTFIAVGRNNPYAGGPGEFHTTNLSVITSASGGVLGETRLYMPDSSSNFIADGTFLNSTGYTRSPAPGSGRADEQIAMEHVFPASGLTAADAVFTPEGTYPSHGFGPYNVYYGGEAPPEPEVPTPTTPTTPPPSSSGDSGFGDFFFTSAFDSQDRDKRFLGDGLTGADDALYGKLGLHDDDGEEDEKRRRKRAQGRQAPLGATYYVYDPGTNRYSSYRVFGVPSGTIATVPDPEGSSGQ
;
A
#
# COMPACT_ATOMS: atom_id res chain seq x y z
N ASP A 1 1.44 -12.43 -41.17
CA ASP A 1 2.76 -11.87 -41.42
C ASP A 1 2.89 -10.63 -40.56
N GLY A 2 3.39 -10.79 -39.34
CA GLY A 2 3.69 -9.67 -38.44
C GLY A 2 5.08 -9.16 -38.77
N ARG A 3 5.23 -7.84 -38.92
CA ARG A 3 6.54 -7.22 -39.12
C ARG A 3 6.95 -6.57 -37.80
N VAL A 4 7.96 -7.13 -37.15
CA VAL A 4 8.67 -6.40 -36.08
C VAL A 4 9.65 -5.47 -36.77
N ARG A 5 9.46 -4.15 -36.61
CA ARG A 5 10.39 -3.15 -37.13
C ARG A 5 11.02 -2.42 -35.95
N PHE A 6 12.30 -2.69 -35.72
CA PHE A 6 13.14 -1.82 -34.92
C PHE A 6 13.57 -0.68 -35.84
N THR A 7 12.98 0.50 -35.69
CA THR A 7 13.54 1.70 -36.32
C THR A 7 14.63 2.23 -35.40
N GLY A 8 15.88 1.93 -35.72
CA GLY A 8 16.99 2.73 -35.22
C GLY A 8 16.89 4.13 -35.83
N SER A 9 17.00 5.17 -35.02
CA SER A 9 17.46 6.47 -35.52
C SER A 9 18.96 6.33 -35.78
N ASP A 10 19.40 6.68 -36.99
CA ASP A 10 20.82 6.67 -37.35
C ASP A 10 21.57 7.66 -36.43
N TYR A 11 22.52 7.14 -35.66
CA TYR A 11 23.26 7.90 -34.64
C TYR A 11 24.68 8.22 -35.11
N THR A 12 25.06 9.50 -35.04
CA THR A 12 26.45 9.93 -34.88
C THR A 12 26.52 11.11 -33.90
N GLY A 13 26.42 10.85 -32.59
CA GLY A 13 26.84 11.84 -31.58
C GLY A 13 26.20 11.71 -30.19
N SER A 14 27.03 11.40 -29.19
CA SER A 14 26.88 11.49 -27.71
C SER A 14 25.52 11.90 -27.10
N TRP A 15 24.99 11.00 -26.26
CA TRP A 15 24.05 11.22 -25.14
C TRP A 15 22.71 11.89 -25.44
N GLY A 16 21.80 11.14 -26.06
CA GLY A 16 20.37 11.43 -26.13
C GLY A 16 19.60 10.14 -26.36
N GLY A 17 18.67 9.80 -25.46
CA GLY A 17 17.98 8.50 -25.41
C GLY A 17 17.41 8.05 -26.74
N THR A 18 17.77 6.84 -27.16
CA THR A 18 17.16 6.15 -28.30
C THR A 18 15.89 5.44 -27.81
N GLY A 19 14.71 6.05 -28.02
CA GLY A 19 13.46 5.31 -27.95
C GLY A 19 13.44 4.25 -29.05
N ALA A 20 13.57 2.98 -28.68
CA ALA A 20 13.32 1.88 -29.60
C ALA A 20 11.83 1.55 -29.56
N THR A 21 11.05 2.06 -30.51
CA THR A 21 9.66 1.61 -30.67
C THR A 21 9.66 0.28 -31.40
N ALA A 22 9.29 -0.80 -30.70
CA ALA A 22 8.95 -2.06 -31.33
C ALA A 22 7.45 -2.08 -31.62
N THR A 23 7.04 -1.57 -32.78
CA THR A 23 5.63 -1.70 -33.20
C THR A 23 5.40 -3.09 -33.76
N TYR A 24 4.64 -3.92 -33.03
CA TYR A 24 4.08 -5.14 -33.60
C TYR A 24 2.78 -4.82 -34.32
N GLU A 25 2.86 -4.50 -35.60
CA GLU A 25 1.70 -4.47 -36.48
C GLU A 25 1.46 -5.88 -37.02
N SER A 26 0.60 -6.63 -36.34
CA SER A 26 -0.17 -7.68 -37.00
C SER A 26 -1.23 -7.01 -37.88
N ILE A 27 -1.59 -7.64 -38.99
CA ILE A 27 -2.85 -7.34 -39.70
C ILE A 27 -3.94 -7.23 -38.61
N LYS A 28 -4.65 -6.08 -38.52
CA LYS A 28 -5.83 -5.94 -37.65
C LYS A 28 -6.69 -7.18 -37.82
N GLY A 29 -6.64 -8.06 -36.84
CA GLY A 29 -7.01 -9.44 -37.04
C GLY A 29 -7.08 -10.13 -35.70
N ASN A 30 -8.31 -10.42 -35.29
CA ASN A 30 -8.72 -11.19 -34.12
C ASN A 30 -8.23 -12.64 -34.24
N LYS A 31 -6.91 -12.82 -34.14
CA LYS A 31 -6.22 -14.10 -34.17
C LYS A 31 -6.08 -14.62 -32.75
N LEU A 32 -6.44 -15.88 -32.56
CA LEU A 32 -6.31 -16.62 -31.30
C LEU A 32 -4.81 -16.79 -30.98
N TYR A 33 -4.46 -16.88 -29.70
CA TYR A 33 -3.09 -17.11 -29.21
C TYR A 33 -2.06 -16.06 -29.66
N SER A 34 -2.50 -14.83 -29.94
CA SER A 34 -1.58 -13.74 -30.31
C SER A 34 -0.97 -13.13 -29.08
N TYR A 35 0.36 -12.98 -29.05
CA TYR A 35 1.03 -12.38 -27.90
C TYR A 35 2.17 -11.43 -28.26
N VAL A 36 2.46 -10.52 -27.33
CA VAL A 36 3.66 -9.71 -27.28
C VAL A 36 4.33 -9.97 -25.94
N GLN A 37 5.63 -10.25 -25.93
CA GLN A 37 6.35 -10.49 -24.69
C GLN A 37 7.73 -9.84 -24.72
N LEU A 38 8.11 -9.21 -23.61
CA LEU A 38 9.47 -8.82 -23.31
C LEU A 38 9.96 -9.66 -22.14
N GLY A 39 10.90 -10.56 -22.41
CA GLY A 39 11.39 -11.59 -21.49
C GLY A 39 11.35 -12.99 -22.13
N HIS A 40 11.70 -14.02 -21.35
CA HIS A 40 11.75 -15.41 -21.80
C HIS A 40 10.42 -16.14 -21.62
N GLY A 41 9.96 -16.84 -22.66
CA GLY A 41 8.77 -17.66 -22.59
C GLY A 41 7.96 -17.64 -23.87
N GLY A 42 6.64 -17.65 -23.74
CA GLY A 42 5.70 -17.67 -24.85
C GLY A 42 4.58 -18.70 -24.65
N PHE A 43 4.06 -19.20 -25.76
CA PHE A 43 3.09 -20.29 -25.78
C PHE A 43 3.81 -21.63 -25.65
N ASP A 44 3.51 -22.40 -24.60
CA ASP A 44 3.98 -23.79 -24.41
C ASP A 44 5.52 -23.91 -24.49
N ALA A 45 6.21 -22.96 -23.86
CA ALA A 45 7.67 -22.83 -23.90
C ALA A 45 8.36 -23.50 -22.69
N ASP A 46 7.73 -24.52 -22.12
CA ASP A 46 8.09 -25.20 -20.88
C ASP A 46 9.18 -26.26 -21.06
N GLY A 47 10.19 -26.04 -21.89
CA GLY A 47 11.13 -27.11 -22.29
C GLY A 47 11.76 -27.86 -21.09
N PRO A 48 11.59 -29.20 -20.96
CA PRO A 48 10.80 -30.13 -21.80
C PRO A 48 9.28 -30.15 -21.48
N ASN A 49 8.43 -30.30 -22.50
CA ASN A 49 6.98 -30.49 -22.35
C ASN A 49 6.69 -31.59 -21.32
N ASP A 50 5.93 -31.28 -20.27
CA ASP A 50 5.75 -32.08 -19.02
C ASP A 50 6.73 -31.73 -17.88
N LYS A 51 7.36 -30.55 -17.94
CA LYS A 51 8.22 -30.07 -16.84
C LYS A 51 7.41 -29.96 -15.54
N ALA A 52 7.95 -30.52 -14.47
CA ALA A 52 7.36 -30.37 -13.13
C ALA A 52 7.47 -28.91 -12.64
N ALA A 53 6.44 -28.42 -11.96
CA ALA A 53 6.32 -27.03 -11.49
C ALA A 53 7.49 -26.53 -10.62
N ASN A 54 8.17 -27.40 -9.86
CA ASN A 54 9.33 -27.02 -9.04
C ASN A 54 10.67 -27.02 -9.78
N GLN A 55 10.71 -27.45 -11.04
CA GLN A 55 11.97 -27.42 -11.80
C GLN A 55 12.25 -26.00 -12.30
N PRO A 56 13.53 -25.62 -12.50
CA PRO A 56 13.89 -24.34 -13.06
C PRO A 56 13.13 -24.03 -14.36
N GLY A 57 12.47 -22.88 -14.38
CA GLY A 57 11.79 -22.33 -15.54
C GLY A 57 12.64 -21.28 -16.25
N ASN A 58 11.98 -20.40 -16.99
CA ASN A 58 12.59 -19.24 -17.63
C ASN A 58 13.16 -18.27 -16.60
N SER A 59 14.43 -17.91 -16.73
CA SER A 59 15.11 -17.07 -15.74
C SER A 59 15.97 -15.97 -16.36
N GLY A 60 16.20 -14.90 -15.60
CA GLY A 60 17.11 -13.81 -15.92
C GLY A 60 16.53 -12.46 -15.57
N ASP A 61 17.38 -11.55 -15.10
CA ASP A 61 16.93 -10.21 -14.74
C ASP A 61 16.51 -9.42 -15.99
N ILE A 62 15.48 -8.60 -15.86
CA ILE A 62 15.01 -7.70 -16.91
C ILE A 62 15.18 -6.27 -16.41
N LEU A 63 16.06 -5.51 -17.07
CA LEU A 63 16.25 -4.09 -16.82
C LEU A 63 15.69 -3.27 -17.99
N ILE A 64 14.83 -2.30 -17.68
CA ILE A 64 14.27 -1.37 -18.66
C ILE A 64 14.62 0.06 -18.29
N HIS A 65 15.25 0.76 -19.24
CA HIS A 65 15.36 2.21 -19.26
C HIS A 65 14.64 2.70 -20.52
N ALA A 66 13.49 3.36 -20.35
CA ALA A 66 12.75 3.95 -21.46
C ALA A 66 12.73 5.48 -21.31
N ALA A 67 12.67 6.19 -22.44
CA ALA A 67 12.65 7.66 -22.50
C ALA A 67 11.25 8.24 -22.77
N GLY A 68 10.23 7.38 -22.75
CA GLY A 68 8.85 7.62 -23.19
C GLY A 68 7.97 6.49 -22.66
N ASP A 69 6.66 6.67 -22.60
CA ASP A 69 5.69 5.71 -22.05
C ASP A 69 5.98 4.23 -22.37
N ILE A 70 5.79 3.36 -21.37
CA ILE A 70 5.83 1.91 -21.55
C ILE A 70 4.40 1.40 -21.67
N ARG A 71 4.06 0.76 -22.80
CA ARG A 71 2.70 0.25 -23.05
C ARG A 71 2.71 -1.21 -23.47
N PHE A 72 2.03 -2.04 -22.68
CA PHE A 72 1.69 -3.41 -23.01
C PHE A 72 0.18 -3.52 -23.17
N GLN A 73 -0.27 -3.84 -24.39
CA GLN A 73 -1.69 -4.02 -24.68
C GLN A 73 -1.95 -5.43 -25.20
N GLY A 74 -2.74 -6.19 -24.46
CA GLY A 74 -3.18 -7.52 -24.87
C GLY A 74 -4.16 -7.45 -26.05
N GLY A 75 -4.14 -8.46 -26.91
CA GLY A 75 -5.19 -8.63 -27.91
C GLY A 75 -6.51 -9.09 -27.27
N ALA A 76 -7.64 -8.80 -27.90
CA ALA A 76 -8.97 -9.09 -27.33
C ALA A 76 -9.56 -10.46 -27.71
N SER A 77 -8.79 -11.33 -28.38
CA SER A 77 -9.24 -12.68 -28.76
C SER A 77 -8.76 -13.75 -27.79
N HIS A 78 -9.26 -14.97 -27.97
CA HIS A 78 -8.92 -16.14 -27.14
C HIS A 78 -7.42 -16.31 -26.87
N TYR A 79 -7.04 -16.35 -25.58
CA TYR A 79 -5.66 -16.51 -25.09
C TYR A 79 -4.65 -15.46 -25.57
N ASN A 80 -5.12 -14.28 -25.94
CA ASN A 80 -4.22 -13.21 -26.35
C ASN A 80 -3.63 -12.49 -25.14
N TYR A 81 -2.35 -12.15 -25.19
CA TYR A 81 -1.72 -11.48 -24.06
C TYR A 81 -0.61 -10.52 -24.42
N ALA A 82 -0.27 -9.66 -23.46
CA ALA A 82 0.96 -8.89 -23.48
C ALA A 82 1.66 -9.08 -22.13
N GLN A 83 2.96 -9.38 -22.13
CA GLN A 83 3.67 -9.63 -20.88
C GLN A 83 5.05 -8.99 -20.86
N LEU A 84 5.38 -8.37 -19.74
CA LEU A 84 6.74 -8.02 -19.37
C LEU A 84 7.18 -8.96 -18.25
N GLY A 85 8.09 -9.88 -18.55
CA GLY A 85 8.51 -10.91 -17.61
C GLY A 85 8.66 -12.28 -18.26
N HIS A 86 8.64 -13.31 -17.42
CA HIS A 86 8.93 -14.68 -17.80
C HIS A 86 7.70 -15.57 -17.67
N GLY A 87 7.52 -16.50 -18.60
CA GLY A 87 6.34 -17.38 -18.60
C GLY A 87 5.50 -17.19 -19.85
N GLY A 88 4.21 -16.93 -19.71
CA GLY A 88 3.26 -16.84 -20.80
C GLY A 88 2.11 -17.84 -20.64
N TYR A 89 1.75 -18.53 -21.71
CA TYR A 89 0.67 -19.52 -21.68
C TYR A 89 1.23 -20.93 -21.53
N ALA A 90 0.70 -21.70 -20.57
CA ALA A 90 1.05 -23.10 -20.31
C ALA A 90 2.56 -23.32 -20.13
N ASN A 91 3.27 -22.31 -19.59
CA ASN A 91 4.72 -22.35 -19.45
C ASN A 91 5.08 -22.76 -18.02
N LYS A 92 5.37 -24.05 -17.81
CA LYS A 92 5.61 -24.63 -16.50
C LYS A 92 7.05 -24.37 -16.00
N GLY A 93 7.23 -24.41 -14.68
CA GLY A 93 8.50 -24.33 -13.98
C GLY A 93 8.72 -23.02 -13.20
N ALA A 94 9.70 -23.04 -12.32
CA ALA A 94 10.08 -21.92 -11.45
C ALA A 94 10.75 -20.79 -12.24
N HIS A 95 9.94 -19.85 -12.74
CA HIS A 95 10.41 -18.64 -13.41
C HIS A 95 11.01 -17.64 -12.43
N SER A 96 12.13 -17.02 -12.82
CA SER A 96 12.84 -16.12 -11.89
C SER A 96 13.66 -15.00 -12.49
N GLY A 97 13.95 -13.99 -11.69
CA GLY A 97 14.78 -12.86 -12.07
C GLY A 97 14.14 -11.55 -11.63
N ASP A 98 14.96 -10.58 -11.28
CA ASP A 98 14.44 -9.28 -10.88
C ASP A 98 13.96 -8.52 -12.13
N ILE A 99 12.83 -7.84 -12.01
CA ILE A 99 12.33 -6.92 -13.04
C ILE A 99 12.48 -5.51 -12.52
N VAL A 100 13.34 -4.74 -13.17
CA VAL A 100 13.63 -3.36 -12.82
C VAL A 100 13.23 -2.45 -13.97
N ILE A 101 12.31 -1.54 -13.69
CA ILE A 101 11.99 -0.40 -14.56
C ILE A 101 12.52 0.84 -13.86
N ASP A 102 13.55 1.45 -14.43
CA ASP A 102 14.06 2.75 -14.00
C ASP A 102 13.72 3.77 -15.09
N HIS A 103 12.56 4.38 -14.92
CA HIS A 103 11.89 5.27 -15.85
C HIS A 103 11.93 6.71 -15.36
N ILE A 104 13.11 7.12 -14.88
CA ILE A 104 13.41 8.47 -14.44
C ILE A 104 14.64 8.95 -15.21
N ASP A 105 14.56 10.15 -15.81
CA ASP A 105 15.70 10.78 -16.48
C ASP A 105 16.12 12.03 -15.67
N PRO A 106 17.19 11.93 -14.85
CA PRO A 106 17.67 13.06 -14.07
C PRO A 106 18.23 14.21 -14.93
N GLY A 107 18.41 14.02 -16.24
CA GLY A 107 18.85 15.03 -17.19
C GLY A 107 17.72 15.75 -17.94
N ASN A 108 16.46 15.35 -17.77
CA ASN A 108 15.32 15.94 -18.48
C ASN A 108 14.74 17.14 -17.70
N PRO A 109 14.79 18.38 -18.23
CA PRO A 109 14.23 19.56 -17.56
C PRO A 109 12.70 19.55 -17.42
N LEU A 110 11.99 18.60 -18.06
CA LEU A 110 10.56 18.36 -17.86
C LEU A 110 10.28 17.39 -16.70
N GLY A 111 11.28 16.66 -16.19
CA GLY A 111 11.13 15.67 -15.10
C GLY A 111 10.33 14.41 -15.47
N GLU A 112 9.34 14.52 -16.35
CA GLU A 112 8.45 13.45 -16.79
C GLU A 112 9.01 12.73 -18.02
N VAL A 113 9.13 11.41 -17.90
CA VAL A 113 9.63 10.50 -18.93
C VAL A 113 8.49 9.68 -19.55
N GLY A 114 7.32 9.63 -18.91
CA GLY A 114 6.12 8.93 -19.39
C GLY A 114 5.55 7.97 -18.35
N GLY A 115 4.35 7.47 -18.62
CA GLY A 115 3.60 6.56 -17.74
C GLY A 115 3.67 5.11 -18.19
N LEU A 116 3.22 4.21 -17.31
CA LEU A 116 3.17 2.77 -17.54
C LEU A 116 1.72 2.31 -17.76
N HIS A 117 1.44 1.66 -18.89
CA HIS A 117 0.11 1.18 -19.24
C HIS A 117 0.13 -0.32 -19.52
N PHE A 118 -0.52 -1.10 -18.66
CA PHE A 118 -0.75 -2.52 -18.82
C PHE A 118 -2.26 -2.75 -18.97
N ILE A 119 -2.69 -2.91 -20.22
CA ILE A 119 -4.11 -3.01 -20.57
C ILE A 119 -4.39 -4.35 -21.24
N ALA A 120 -5.18 -5.20 -20.60
CA ALA A 120 -5.61 -6.45 -21.21
C ALA A 120 -6.60 -6.19 -22.35
N GLY A 121 -6.66 -7.13 -23.29
CA GLY A 121 -7.49 -6.94 -24.49
C GLY A 121 -8.97 -6.91 -24.17
N HIS A 122 -9.66 -5.93 -24.75
CA HIS A 122 -11.10 -5.69 -24.61
C HIS A 122 -11.77 -5.51 -26.00
N GLY A 123 -13.09 -5.68 -26.08
CA GLY A 123 -13.83 -5.50 -27.33
C GLY A 123 -13.61 -6.64 -28.34
N GLY A 124 -13.35 -7.86 -27.84
CA GLY A 124 -13.33 -9.09 -28.65
C GLY A 124 -14.62 -9.24 -29.48
N HIS A 125 -14.62 -10.06 -30.51
CA HIS A 125 -15.78 -10.16 -31.43
C HIS A 125 -16.47 -11.52 -31.35
N ARG A 126 -15.80 -12.52 -30.78
CA ARG A 126 -16.34 -13.87 -30.65
C ARG A 126 -16.68 -14.12 -29.20
N GLN A 127 -17.80 -14.77 -29.01
CA GLN A 127 -18.28 -15.17 -27.70
C GLN A 127 -17.29 -16.07 -26.94
N TYR A 128 -16.44 -16.83 -27.64
CA TYR A 128 -15.40 -17.69 -27.05
C TYR A 128 -14.05 -17.00 -26.84
N ASP A 129 -13.96 -15.69 -27.07
CA ASP A 129 -12.77 -14.92 -26.74
C ASP A 129 -12.70 -14.86 -25.21
N TYR A 130 -11.78 -15.63 -24.62
CA TYR A 130 -11.61 -15.81 -23.19
C TYR A 130 -10.11 -15.73 -22.84
N ARG A 131 -9.82 -15.42 -21.58
CA ARG A 131 -8.49 -15.47 -20.97
C ARG A 131 -7.48 -14.55 -21.66
N SER A 132 -7.93 -13.37 -22.09
CA SER A 132 -7.03 -12.32 -22.54
C SER A 132 -6.39 -11.66 -21.32
N TYR A 133 -5.08 -11.43 -21.34
CA TYR A 133 -4.43 -10.86 -20.17
C TYR A 133 -3.29 -9.90 -20.48
N VAL A 134 -2.91 -9.18 -19.45
CA VAL A 134 -1.69 -8.40 -19.42
C VAL A 134 -0.98 -8.64 -18.10
N GLN A 135 0.34 -8.80 -18.13
CA GLN A 135 1.09 -9.04 -16.89
C GLN A 135 2.46 -8.37 -16.90
N LEU A 136 2.81 -7.76 -15.78
CA LEU A 136 4.17 -7.41 -15.40
C LEU A 136 4.61 -8.37 -14.29
N GLY A 137 5.56 -9.24 -14.58
CA GLY A 137 5.99 -10.27 -13.65
C GLY A 137 6.06 -11.65 -14.28
N HIS A 138 6.23 -12.63 -13.43
CA HIS A 138 6.48 -14.01 -13.84
C HIS A 138 5.24 -14.88 -13.70
N GLY A 139 5.10 -15.83 -14.62
CA GLY A 139 3.94 -16.70 -14.73
C GLY A 139 3.13 -16.33 -15.95
N GLY A 140 1.82 -16.29 -15.78
CA GLY A 140 0.86 -16.12 -16.86
C GLY A 140 -0.31 -17.09 -16.68
N LEU A 141 -0.93 -17.42 -17.78
CA LEU A 141 -2.08 -18.32 -17.78
C LEU A 141 -1.62 -19.78 -17.83
N ASP A 142 -2.01 -20.58 -16.84
CA ASP A 142 -1.62 -22.00 -16.73
C ASP A 142 -0.09 -22.20 -16.64
N ALA A 143 0.64 -21.19 -16.16
CA ALA A 143 2.09 -21.24 -15.96
C ALA A 143 2.39 -21.76 -14.55
N ASP A 144 2.21 -23.07 -14.31
CA ASP A 144 2.47 -23.62 -12.96
C ASP A 144 3.96 -23.54 -12.61
N GLY A 145 4.27 -23.01 -11.44
CA GLY A 145 5.62 -23.03 -10.90
C GLY A 145 5.84 -22.09 -9.73
N ASN A 146 6.94 -22.33 -9.01
CA ASN A 146 7.40 -21.46 -7.93
C ASN A 146 8.06 -20.21 -8.56
N HIS A 147 7.26 -19.20 -8.88
CA HIS A 147 7.77 -17.97 -9.50
C HIS A 147 8.32 -17.01 -8.45
N PHE A 148 9.51 -16.47 -8.69
CA PHE A 148 10.13 -15.55 -7.74
C PHE A 148 11.03 -14.49 -8.36
N GLY A 149 11.12 -13.33 -7.74
CA GLY A 149 11.97 -12.23 -8.17
C GLY A 149 11.39 -10.91 -7.68
N ASN A 150 12.22 -9.91 -7.48
CA ASN A 150 11.70 -8.61 -7.06
C ASN A 150 11.23 -7.81 -8.27
N ILE A 151 10.19 -7.00 -8.10
CA ILE A 151 9.70 -6.08 -9.12
C ILE A 151 9.88 -4.66 -8.58
N PHE A 152 10.78 -3.92 -9.20
CA PHE A 152 11.07 -2.53 -8.85
C PHE A 152 10.66 -1.62 -10.01
N ILE A 153 9.74 -0.70 -9.75
CA ILE A 153 9.30 0.31 -10.71
C ILE A 153 9.56 1.67 -10.09
N ARG A 154 10.46 2.43 -10.69
CA ARG A 154 10.53 3.88 -10.50
C ARG A 154 10.15 4.55 -11.80
N GLY A 155 9.16 5.42 -11.76
CA GLY A 155 8.66 6.08 -12.96
C GLY A 155 8.07 7.45 -12.72
N THR A 156 7.55 8.03 -13.79
CA THR A 156 6.90 9.33 -13.80
C THR A 156 5.47 9.16 -14.32
N GLN A 157 4.78 10.26 -14.60
CA GLN A 157 3.48 10.24 -15.28
C GLN A 157 3.60 10.42 -16.79
N ASP A 158 2.58 9.99 -17.53
CA ASP A 158 2.36 10.39 -18.91
C ASP A 158 1.78 11.80 -19.03
N ALA A 159 1.61 12.27 -20.26
CA ALA A 159 1.06 13.61 -20.54
C ALA A 159 -0.38 13.84 -20.03
N ASN A 160 -1.10 12.80 -19.60
CA ASN A 160 -2.42 12.89 -19.00
C ASN A 160 -2.36 12.80 -17.46
N GLY A 161 -1.19 12.67 -16.86
CA GLY A 161 -1.03 12.51 -15.41
C GLY A 161 -1.15 11.06 -14.91
N ILE A 162 -1.02 10.07 -15.79
CA ILE A 162 -1.10 8.64 -15.41
C ILE A 162 0.30 8.11 -15.14
N GLY A 163 0.58 7.70 -13.91
CA GLY A 163 1.82 7.01 -13.53
C GLY A 163 1.80 5.53 -13.88
N LEU A 164 0.76 4.82 -13.41
CA LEU A 164 0.54 3.41 -13.68
C LEU A 164 -0.95 3.12 -13.92
N LEU A 165 -1.28 2.54 -15.07
CA LEU A 165 -2.60 1.99 -15.37
C LEU A 165 -2.51 0.47 -15.54
N LEU A 166 -3.15 -0.27 -14.65
CA LEU A 166 -3.34 -1.71 -14.72
C LEU A 166 -4.83 -2.00 -14.91
N LYS A 167 -5.23 -2.42 -16.13
CA LYS A 167 -6.65 -2.54 -16.49
C LYS A 167 -6.96 -3.87 -17.16
N ALA A 168 -7.90 -4.62 -16.58
CA ALA A 168 -8.34 -5.90 -17.11
C ALA A 168 -9.28 -5.73 -18.33
N GLY A 169 -9.37 -6.77 -19.15
CA GLY A 169 -10.20 -6.81 -20.37
C GLY A 169 -11.69 -6.94 -20.06
N ASP A 170 -12.51 -7.26 -21.06
CA ASP A 170 -13.97 -7.38 -20.91
C ASP A 170 -14.53 -8.77 -21.21
N ARG A 171 -13.65 -9.76 -21.21
CA ARG A 171 -13.94 -11.15 -21.59
C ARG A 171 -13.73 -12.10 -20.42
N ASN A 172 -14.31 -13.30 -20.51
CA ASN A 172 -14.21 -14.29 -19.44
C ASN A 172 -12.75 -14.59 -19.10
N ASP A 173 -12.43 -14.70 -17.81
CA ASP A 173 -11.10 -14.96 -17.26
C ASP A 173 -10.03 -13.92 -17.67
N ALA A 174 -10.46 -12.74 -18.12
CA ALA A 174 -9.51 -11.69 -18.47
C ALA A 174 -8.92 -11.05 -17.21
N TYR A 175 -7.61 -10.85 -17.20
CA TYR A 175 -6.94 -10.28 -16.04
C TYR A 175 -5.82 -9.31 -16.40
N ALA A 176 -5.50 -8.45 -15.44
CA ALA A 176 -4.31 -7.62 -15.45
C ALA A 176 -3.55 -7.84 -14.13
N GLN A 177 -2.23 -8.05 -14.18
CA GLN A 177 -1.45 -8.28 -12.97
C GLN A 177 -0.09 -7.59 -12.97
N VAL A 178 0.31 -7.02 -11.83
CA VAL A 178 1.72 -6.80 -11.49
C VAL A 178 2.08 -7.77 -10.37
N GLY A 179 3.08 -8.61 -10.60
CA GLY A 179 3.48 -9.65 -9.67
C GLY A 179 3.52 -11.04 -10.32
N HIS A 180 3.58 -12.04 -9.46
CA HIS A 180 3.87 -13.41 -9.86
C HIS A 180 2.60 -14.24 -9.80
N GLY A 181 2.47 -15.17 -10.74
CA GLY A 181 1.29 -16.02 -10.88
C GLY A 181 0.47 -15.65 -12.10
N GLY A 182 -0.83 -15.54 -11.91
CA GLY A 182 -1.81 -15.37 -12.96
C GLY A 182 -2.99 -16.31 -12.75
N THR A 183 -3.74 -16.56 -13.81
CA THR A 183 -4.86 -17.49 -13.78
C THR A 183 -4.34 -18.92 -13.99
N TYR A 184 -4.69 -19.86 -13.11
CA TYR A 184 -4.25 -21.26 -13.13
C TYR A 184 -2.74 -21.45 -13.02
N ALA A 185 -1.99 -20.45 -12.55
CA ALA A 185 -0.55 -20.57 -12.33
C ALA A 185 -0.31 -21.16 -10.94
N ARG A 186 -0.50 -22.45 -10.73
CA ARG A 186 -0.33 -23.05 -9.40
C ARG A 186 1.16 -23.18 -9.08
N SER A 187 1.56 -22.90 -7.84
CA SER A 187 2.98 -23.06 -7.47
C SER A 187 3.36 -24.52 -7.17
N GLY A 188 2.41 -25.40 -6.84
CA GLY A 188 2.73 -26.74 -6.34
C GLY A 188 3.04 -27.84 -7.37
N THR A 189 3.90 -28.79 -6.98
CA THR A 189 4.23 -30.04 -7.73
C THR A 189 3.28 -31.21 -7.47
N GLY A 190 2.41 -31.06 -6.48
CA GLY A 190 1.44 -32.07 -6.07
C GLY A 190 1.88 -33.17 -5.13
N ASN A 191 3.14 -33.17 -4.70
CA ASN A 191 3.61 -34.07 -3.66
C ASN A 191 3.51 -33.48 -2.24
N GLY A 192 3.11 -32.21 -2.10
CA GLY A 192 2.95 -31.49 -0.82
C GLY A 192 4.25 -31.28 -0.02
N ALA A 193 5.39 -31.71 -0.56
CA ALA A 193 6.70 -31.66 0.08
C ALA A 193 7.59 -30.55 -0.51
N ASP A 194 7.46 -30.28 -1.82
CA ASP A 194 8.30 -29.30 -2.56
C ASP A 194 7.48 -28.10 -3.08
N THR A 195 6.40 -27.76 -2.37
CA THR A 195 5.46 -26.69 -2.72
C THR A 195 5.86 -25.40 -2.01
N PHE A 196 6.28 -24.37 -2.76
CA PHE A 196 6.71 -23.08 -2.22
C PHE A 196 5.95 -21.98 -2.93
N GLY A 197 5.30 -21.07 -2.22
CA GLY A 197 4.51 -20.08 -2.94
C GLY A 197 5.34 -19.02 -3.66
N MET A 198 4.67 -18.35 -4.58
CA MET A 198 5.22 -17.24 -5.34
C MET A 198 5.67 -16.11 -4.42
N ASN A 199 6.82 -15.50 -4.71
CA ASN A 199 7.40 -14.51 -3.82
C ASN A 199 8.30 -13.47 -4.46
N GLY A 200 8.47 -12.34 -3.80
CA GLY A 200 9.24 -11.20 -4.30
C GLY A 200 8.75 -9.90 -3.70
N ASP A 201 9.65 -8.96 -3.43
CA ASP A 201 9.21 -7.62 -3.08
C ASP A 201 8.70 -6.92 -4.34
N ILE A 202 7.59 -6.18 -4.21
CA ILE A 202 7.05 -5.33 -5.27
C ILE A 202 7.12 -3.90 -4.75
N ASP A 203 7.93 -3.06 -5.37
CA ASP A 203 8.06 -1.65 -5.01
C ASP A 203 7.81 -0.78 -6.24
N ILE A 204 6.79 0.07 -6.15
CA ILE A 204 6.30 0.92 -7.23
C ILE A 204 6.27 2.35 -6.72
N GLU A 205 7.11 3.20 -7.30
CA GLU A 205 7.16 4.64 -7.03
C GLU A 205 6.97 5.39 -8.35
N VAL A 206 5.88 6.14 -8.48
CA VAL A 206 5.58 6.91 -9.69
C VAL A 206 5.08 8.32 -9.36
N SER A 207 5.25 9.27 -10.28
CA SER A 207 4.42 10.47 -10.30
C SER A 207 3.05 10.17 -10.94
N GLY A 208 2.02 10.92 -10.58
CA GLY A 208 0.68 10.80 -11.15
C GLY A 208 -0.12 9.58 -10.68
N HIS A 209 -1.28 9.37 -11.30
CA HIS A 209 -2.27 8.40 -10.83
C HIS A 209 -1.80 6.95 -10.97
N ILE A 210 -2.12 6.13 -9.97
CA ILE A 210 -2.04 4.66 -10.04
C ILE A 210 -3.47 4.11 -10.05
N ALA A 211 -3.84 3.37 -11.09
CA ALA A 211 -5.17 2.80 -11.24
C ALA A 211 -5.10 1.29 -11.49
N ILE A 212 -5.71 0.52 -10.59
CA ILE A 212 -5.89 -0.94 -10.67
C ILE A 212 -7.38 -1.19 -10.90
N VAL A 213 -7.76 -1.54 -12.13
CA VAL A 213 -9.16 -1.56 -12.55
C VAL A 213 -9.53 -2.92 -13.15
N SER A 214 -10.40 -3.66 -12.47
CA SER A 214 -10.98 -4.89 -13.02
C SER A 214 -11.97 -4.59 -14.13
N GLY A 215 -12.24 -5.56 -15.01
CA GLY A 215 -13.21 -5.45 -16.09
C GLY A 215 -14.57 -6.04 -15.75
N THR A 216 -15.60 -5.67 -16.52
CA THR A 216 -16.91 -6.34 -16.54
C THR A 216 -17.04 -7.21 -17.79
N LEU A 217 -17.89 -8.23 -17.79
CA LEU A 217 -18.13 -9.04 -18.99
C LEU A 217 -18.98 -8.26 -20.00
N THR A 218 -18.52 -8.23 -21.25
CA THR A 218 -19.36 -7.93 -22.42
C THR A 218 -20.12 -9.18 -22.85
N LYS A 219 -21.45 -9.19 -22.61
CA LYS A 219 -22.36 -10.25 -23.09
C LYS A 219 -22.91 -9.87 -24.47
N ASP A 220 -22.30 -10.37 -25.55
CA ASP A 220 -22.77 -10.12 -26.92
C ASP A 220 -24.04 -10.91 -27.29
N ASN A 221 -24.36 -11.97 -26.55
CA ASN A 221 -25.59 -12.72 -26.70
C ASN A 221 -26.27 -12.95 -25.33
N PRO A 222 -27.46 -12.37 -25.09
CA PRO A 222 -28.15 -12.46 -23.81
C PRO A 222 -28.73 -13.85 -23.49
N ALA A 223 -28.69 -14.80 -24.44
CA ALA A 223 -29.12 -16.18 -24.21
C ALA A 223 -28.05 -17.07 -23.56
N TYR A 224 -26.87 -16.53 -23.27
CA TYR A 224 -25.78 -17.27 -22.66
C TYR A 224 -25.51 -16.82 -21.23
N ASP A 225 -25.47 -17.81 -20.35
CA ASP A 225 -25.32 -17.65 -18.90
C ASP A 225 -23.85 -17.81 -18.47
N GLU A 226 -22.88 -17.33 -19.27
CA GLU A 226 -21.48 -17.42 -18.89
C GLU A 226 -21.18 -16.57 -17.65
N ASP A 227 -20.79 -17.26 -16.58
CA ASP A 227 -20.35 -16.71 -15.32
C ASP A 227 -18.89 -16.23 -15.41
N ALA A 228 -18.68 -15.08 -16.06
CA ALA A 228 -17.32 -14.59 -16.27
C ALA A 228 -16.61 -14.18 -14.98
N ARG A 229 -15.29 -14.32 -15.01
CA ARG A 229 -14.38 -13.93 -13.94
C ARG A 229 -13.38 -12.92 -14.46
N LEU A 230 -13.22 -11.75 -13.84
CA LEU A 230 -12.27 -10.74 -14.27
C LEU A 230 -11.51 -10.18 -13.07
N SER A 231 -10.24 -9.82 -13.25
CA SER A 231 -9.45 -9.32 -12.12
C SER A 231 -8.32 -8.37 -12.49
N ALA A 232 -7.99 -7.46 -11.58
CA ALA A 232 -6.80 -6.63 -11.65
C ALA A 232 -6.04 -6.71 -10.33
N THR A 233 -4.78 -7.15 -10.32
CA THR A 233 -4.06 -7.41 -9.08
C THR A 233 -2.65 -6.85 -9.06
N ILE A 234 -2.21 -6.33 -7.91
CA ILE A 234 -0.82 -6.07 -7.61
C ILE A 234 -0.46 -6.95 -6.42
N GLY A 235 0.45 -7.89 -6.64
CA GLY A 235 0.77 -8.93 -5.68
C GLY A 235 0.95 -10.28 -6.35
N HIS A 236 1.18 -11.28 -5.52
CA HIS A 236 1.41 -12.64 -5.98
C HIS A 236 0.16 -13.48 -5.81
N GLY A 237 -0.09 -14.39 -6.75
CA GLY A 237 -1.31 -15.19 -6.82
C GLY A 237 -2.11 -14.86 -8.06
N GLY A 238 -3.42 -14.68 -7.92
CA GLY A 238 -4.37 -14.47 -9.00
C GLY A 238 -5.59 -15.36 -8.85
N TYR A 239 -6.00 -16.00 -9.95
CA TYR A 239 -7.13 -16.93 -9.95
C TYR A 239 -6.62 -18.37 -9.95
N ASP A 240 -7.00 -19.20 -8.98
CA ASP A 240 -6.61 -20.62 -8.94
C ASP A 240 -5.08 -20.81 -8.99
N ALA A 241 -4.37 -19.94 -8.26
CA ALA A 241 -2.90 -19.95 -8.14
C ALA A 241 -2.44 -20.71 -6.88
N ASP A 242 -3.20 -21.74 -6.49
CA ASP A 242 -2.98 -22.52 -5.28
C ASP A 242 -1.54 -23.04 -5.16
N PRO A 243 -0.98 -23.13 -3.94
CA PRO A 243 0.38 -23.61 -3.75
C PRO A 243 0.48 -25.14 -3.78
N ALA A 244 -0.61 -25.87 -3.99
CA ALA A 244 -0.61 -27.32 -4.18
C ALA A 244 -1.60 -27.73 -5.28
N ASN A 245 -1.32 -28.81 -6.01
CA ASN A 245 -2.27 -29.38 -6.97
C ASN A 245 -3.37 -30.23 -6.31
N ASN A 246 -3.20 -30.52 -5.02
CA ASN A 246 -4.13 -31.25 -4.19
C ASN A 246 -4.42 -30.45 -2.92
N ASN A 247 -5.58 -30.74 -2.35
CA ASN A 247 -6.21 -29.97 -1.30
C ASN A 247 -5.68 -30.34 0.10
N THR A 248 -4.38 -30.64 0.19
CA THR A 248 -3.73 -31.04 1.46
C THR A 248 -3.37 -29.80 2.27
N VAL A 249 -3.87 -29.74 3.50
CA VAL A 249 -3.74 -28.59 4.39
C VAL A 249 -2.32 -28.52 4.99
N ASN A 250 -1.54 -27.51 4.61
CA ASN A 250 -0.19 -27.23 5.16
C ASN A 250 -0.14 -25.85 5.86
N ILE A 251 -1.26 -25.38 6.43
CA ILE A 251 -1.39 -24.04 7.03
C ILE A 251 -0.39 -23.79 8.18
N ASP A 252 -0.09 -24.81 8.99
CA ASP A 252 0.80 -24.67 10.16
C ASP A 252 2.29 -24.58 9.79
N ARG A 253 2.66 -24.67 8.49
CA ARG A 253 4.05 -24.58 8.07
C ARG A 253 4.49 -23.12 8.00
N LEU A 254 5.19 -22.69 9.04
CA LEU A 254 5.84 -21.38 9.12
C LEU A 254 7.21 -21.40 8.42
N PRO A 255 7.71 -20.23 7.98
CA PRO A 255 9.07 -20.11 7.48
C PRO A 255 10.09 -20.65 8.49
N PRO A 256 11.09 -21.45 8.06
CA PRO A 256 12.16 -21.87 8.93
C PRO A 256 12.93 -20.66 9.48
N ALA A 257 13.48 -20.78 10.69
CA ALA A 257 14.28 -19.71 11.28
C ALA A 257 15.50 -19.39 10.40
N GLY A 258 15.62 -18.13 9.96
CA GLY A 258 16.64 -17.71 9.00
C GLY A 258 16.28 -17.98 7.54
N ALA A 259 14.98 -18.05 7.22
CA ALA A 259 14.48 -18.07 5.86
C ALA A 259 15.13 -16.98 5.00
N LEU A 260 15.35 -17.31 3.71
CA LEU A 260 15.93 -16.37 2.78
C LEU A 260 14.94 -15.22 2.51
N GLY A 261 15.46 -14.06 2.13
CA GLY A 261 14.62 -12.91 1.78
C GLY A 261 13.76 -13.18 0.54
N ALA A 262 12.61 -12.50 0.44
CA ALA A 262 11.73 -12.60 -0.72
C ALA A 262 12.49 -12.34 -2.03
N GLY A 263 12.03 -12.97 -3.11
CA GLY A 263 12.63 -12.86 -4.44
C GLY A 263 13.91 -13.67 -4.62
N THR A 264 14.40 -14.36 -3.58
CA THR A 264 15.57 -15.26 -3.70
C THR A 264 15.18 -16.71 -3.91
N ALA A 265 16.01 -17.46 -4.63
CA ALA A 265 15.79 -18.87 -4.87
C ALA A 265 15.73 -19.65 -3.54
N GLY A 266 14.60 -20.31 -3.29
CA GLY A 266 14.37 -21.08 -2.06
C GLY A 266 13.83 -20.28 -0.88
N ALA A 267 13.52 -18.99 -1.02
CA ALA A 267 12.90 -18.19 0.04
C ALA A 267 11.56 -18.75 0.54
N GLY A 268 10.86 -19.49 -0.32
CA GLY A 268 9.60 -20.14 0.02
C GLY A 268 9.75 -21.57 0.54
N ASP A 269 10.98 -22.07 0.76
CA ASP A 269 11.22 -23.45 1.16
C ASP A 269 10.53 -23.78 2.49
N GLY A 270 9.49 -24.61 2.42
CA GLY A 270 8.66 -25.00 3.55
C GLY A 270 7.52 -24.03 3.86
N VAL A 271 7.39 -22.92 3.14
CA VAL A 271 6.30 -21.94 3.26
C VAL A 271 5.24 -22.22 2.22
N TRP A 272 4.06 -22.63 2.68
CA TRP A 272 2.90 -22.81 1.81
C TRP A 272 2.17 -21.47 1.70
N GLY A 273 2.17 -20.85 0.52
CA GLY A 273 1.50 -19.55 0.26
C GLY A 273 2.45 -18.43 -0.16
N HIS A 274 1.93 -17.23 -0.44
CA HIS A 274 2.61 -16.18 -1.19
C HIS A 274 3.16 -15.07 -0.31
N PHE A 275 4.33 -14.52 -0.61
CA PHE A 275 4.93 -13.53 0.28
C PHE A 275 5.90 -12.54 -0.36
N GLY A 276 6.09 -11.41 0.30
CA GLY A 276 6.95 -10.31 -0.13
C GLY A 276 6.34 -8.98 0.28
N ASN A 277 7.16 -7.95 0.49
CA ASN A 277 6.61 -6.64 0.80
C ASN A 277 6.04 -6.00 -0.47
N ILE A 278 4.93 -5.28 -0.33
CA ILE A 278 4.32 -4.53 -1.43
C ILE A 278 4.28 -3.05 -1.06
N SER A 279 4.91 -2.21 -1.88
CA SER A 279 4.96 -0.76 -1.72
C SER A 279 4.43 -0.10 -3.00
N LEU A 280 3.46 0.81 -2.83
CA LEU A 280 2.93 1.67 -3.88
C LEU A 280 2.97 3.10 -3.39
N VAL A 281 3.74 3.93 -4.10
CA VAL A 281 3.88 5.35 -3.84
C VAL A 281 3.50 6.12 -5.10
N SER A 282 2.52 7.02 -4.96
CA SER A 282 2.27 8.08 -5.93
C SER A 282 2.67 9.42 -5.33
N HIS A 283 3.52 10.18 -6.02
CA HIS A 283 3.96 11.49 -5.55
C HIS A 283 2.94 12.62 -5.79
N SER A 284 2.01 12.46 -6.73
CA SER A 284 1.18 13.59 -7.22
C SER A 284 -0.19 13.19 -7.76
N GLY A 285 -0.68 11.99 -7.42
CA GLY A 285 -1.98 11.54 -7.87
C GLY A 285 -2.58 10.46 -6.98
N ASP A 286 -3.85 10.16 -7.24
CA ASP A 286 -4.59 9.15 -6.50
C ASP A 286 -4.10 7.73 -6.79
N ILE A 287 -4.20 6.86 -5.78
CA ILE A 287 -4.08 5.41 -5.92
C ILE A 287 -5.48 4.78 -5.83
N SER A 288 -5.94 4.13 -6.88
CA SER A 288 -7.31 3.61 -6.97
C SER A 288 -7.34 2.11 -7.26
N VAL A 289 -7.93 1.35 -6.35
CA VAL A 289 -8.23 -0.08 -6.45
C VAL A 289 -9.72 -0.24 -6.72
N MET A 290 -10.06 -0.48 -7.97
CA MET A 290 -11.44 -0.45 -8.47
C MET A 290 -11.85 -1.84 -8.96
N ALA A 291 -12.76 -2.48 -8.24
CA ALA A 291 -13.46 -3.64 -8.76
C ALA A 291 -14.38 -3.23 -9.93
N ALA A 292 -15.00 -4.22 -10.56
CA ALA A 292 -15.61 -3.98 -11.86
C ALA A 292 -16.89 -3.15 -11.80
N SER A 293 -16.92 -2.05 -12.54
CA SER A 293 -18.10 -1.23 -12.80
C SER A 293 -17.92 -0.43 -14.10
N ASN A 294 -18.79 -0.66 -15.08
CA ASN A 294 -18.87 0.15 -16.30
C ASN A 294 -19.82 1.36 -16.14
N VAL A 295 -20.08 1.78 -14.91
CA VAL A 295 -20.74 3.06 -14.61
C VAL A 295 -19.64 4.09 -14.35
N PRO A 296 -19.67 5.27 -14.99
CA PRO A 296 -18.72 6.35 -14.70
C PRO A 296 -18.73 6.74 -13.22
N VAL A 297 -17.58 7.04 -12.62
CA VAL A 297 -17.46 7.36 -11.17
C VAL A 297 -18.39 8.50 -10.76
N ALA A 298 -18.56 9.53 -11.60
CA ALA A 298 -19.46 10.66 -11.34
C ALA A 298 -20.94 10.27 -11.15
N ASN A 299 -21.33 9.08 -11.61
CA ASN A 299 -22.69 8.56 -11.48
C ASN A 299 -22.82 7.48 -10.39
N ARG A 300 -21.72 7.13 -9.70
CA ARG A 300 -21.74 6.14 -8.63
C ARG A 300 -22.10 6.82 -7.32
N LEU A 301 -22.96 6.16 -6.55
CA LEU A 301 -23.36 6.60 -5.23
C LEU A 301 -22.99 5.55 -4.19
N ASP A 302 -22.75 5.98 -2.97
CA ASP A 302 -22.73 5.10 -1.81
C ASP A 302 -24.15 4.66 -1.43
N TYR A 303 -24.29 3.77 -0.44
CA TYR A 303 -25.59 3.25 -0.04
C TYR A 303 -26.55 4.33 0.47
N ASP A 304 -26.00 5.38 1.08
CA ASP A 304 -26.77 6.49 1.62
C ASP A 304 -27.15 7.51 0.52
N GLY A 305 -26.75 7.25 -0.73
CA GLY A 305 -27.07 8.06 -1.90
C GLY A 305 -26.13 9.25 -2.12
N ASN A 306 -24.99 9.30 -1.42
CA ASN A 306 -23.98 10.33 -1.60
C ASN A 306 -23.04 9.98 -2.75
N ALA A 307 -22.49 10.99 -3.43
CA ALA A 307 -21.42 10.76 -4.40
C ALA A 307 -20.19 10.16 -3.73
N LEU A 308 -19.46 9.32 -4.47
CA LEU A 308 -18.13 8.91 -4.05
C LEU A 308 -17.21 10.13 -4.05
N GLN A 309 -16.40 10.32 -3.01
CA GLN A 309 -15.43 11.42 -2.90
C GLN A 309 -14.18 11.20 -3.78
N ILE A 310 -14.42 10.80 -5.04
CA ILE A 310 -13.41 10.40 -6.02
C ILE A 310 -13.56 11.29 -7.25
N THR A 311 -12.44 11.82 -7.74
CA THR A 311 -12.39 12.56 -9.00
C THR A 311 -11.76 11.69 -10.09
N ASP A 312 -12.50 11.37 -11.15
CA ASP A 312 -12.00 10.62 -12.31
C ASP A 312 -12.05 11.49 -13.58
N SER A 313 -11.24 12.55 -13.61
CA SER A 313 -11.20 13.49 -14.74
C SER A 313 -10.70 12.84 -16.04
N LEU A 314 -9.93 11.75 -15.93
CA LEU A 314 -9.34 11.01 -17.04
C LEU A 314 -10.24 9.87 -17.56
N GLY A 315 -11.29 9.50 -16.81
CA GLY A 315 -12.17 8.38 -17.15
C GLY A 315 -11.47 7.01 -17.07
N ILE A 316 -10.41 6.89 -16.27
CA ILE A 316 -9.60 5.67 -16.21
C ILE A 316 -10.16 4.63 -15.25
N LEU A 317 -11.00 5.03 -14.30
CA LEU A 317 -11.55 4.18 -13.23
C LEU A 317 -12.85 3.45 -13.62
N GLU A 318 -13.44 3.78 -14.76
CA GLU A 318 -14.52 3.01 -15.37
C GLU A 318 -13.97 1.71 -15.98
N SER A 319 -14.54 0.57 -15.63
CA SER A 319 -14.15 -0.72 -16.19
C SER A 319 -14.48 -0.83 -17.67
N PHE A 320 -13.69 -1.61 -18.42
CA PHE A 320 -14.17 -2.08 -19.72
C PHE A 320 -15.37 -3.03 -19.53
N GLY A 321 -16.19 -3.13 -20.57
CA GLY A 321 -17.21 -4.16 -20.72
C GLY A 321 -18.66 -3.71 -20.58
N GLY A 322 -19.56 -4.68 -20.59
CA GLY A 322 -21.02 -4.49 -20.65
C GLY A 322 -21.77 -4.66 -19.32
N GLY A 323 -21.07 -4.71 -18.18
CA GLY A 323 -21.71 -4.84 -16.86
C GLY A 323 -22.19 -6.26 -16.51
N GLY A 324 -21.75 -7.30 -17.23
CA GLY A 324 -22.06 -8.69 -16.91
C GLY A 324 -20.98 -9.37 -16.06
N GLY A 325 -21.21 -10.65 -15.73
CA GLY A 325 -20.22 -11.56 -15.13
C GLY A 325 -20.40 -11.77 -13.64
N ARG A 326 -19.82 -12.87 -13.13
CA ARG A 326 -20.07 -13.39 -11.79
C ARG A 326 -19.02 -12.94 -10.78
N ILE A 327 -17.74 -12.95 -11.12
CA ILE A 327 -16.67 -12.69 -10.15
C ILE A 327 -15.75 -11.61 -10.69
N HIS A 328 -15.71 -10.45 -10.04
CA HIS A 328 -14.84 -9.37 -10.47
C HIS A 328 -14.10 -8.74 -9.31
N TYR A 329 -12.78 -8.66 -9.36
CA TYR A 329 -12.05 -8.15 -8.22
C TYR A 329 -10.80 -7.35 -8.54
N ALA A 330 -10.51 -6.39 -7.68
CA ALA A 330 -9.25 -5.68 -7.68
C ALA A 330 -8.55 -5.87 -6.34
N GLN A 331 -7.25 -6.14 -6.34
CA GLN A 331 -6.53 -6.37 -5.09
C GLN A 331 -5.10 -5.82 -5.14
N VAL A 332 -4.68 -5.18 -4.06
CA VAL A 332 -3.29 -4.93 -3.73
C VAL A 332 -2.95 -5.79 -2.51
N GLY A 333 -2.11 -6.80 -2.70
CA GLY A 333 -1.85 -7.83 -1.71
C GLY A 333 -1.69 -9.20 -2.36
N HIS A 334 -1.09 -10.15 -1.64
CA HIS A 334 -1.04 -11.52 -2.11
C HIS A 334 -2.36 -12.27 -1.96
N GLY A 335 -2.53 -13.26 -2.84
CA GLY A 335 -3.68 -14.15 -2.92
C GLY A 335 -4.53 -13.85 -4.15
N GLY A 336 -5.84 -13.67 -3.96
CA GLY A 336 -6.82 -13.55 -5.03
C GLY A 336 -7.97 -14.55 -4.84
N TYR A 337 -8.47 -15.14 -5.93
CA TYR A 337 -9.58 -16.11 -5.85
C TYR A 337 -9.06 -17.54 -5.97
N SER A 338 -9.39 -18.41 -5.01
CA SER A 338 -8.88 -19.78 -4.90
C SER A 338 -7.36 -19.81 -4.85
N THR A 339 -6.80 -19.15 -3.83
CA THR A 339 -5.36 -19.06 -3.59
C THR A 339 -5.08 -19.40 -2.12
N GLY A 340 -4.99 -20.69 -1.81
CA GLY A 340 -4.77 -21.17 -0.44
C GLY A 340 -3.38 -20.82 0.10
N GLY A 341 -3.16 -21.15 1.37
CA GLY A 341 -1.87 -20.96 2.04
C GLY A 341 -1.70 -19.62 2.75
N ASN A 342 -0.54 -19.48 3.37
CA ASN A 342 -0.12 -18.35 4.18
C ASN A 342 0.32 -17.19 3.28
N HIS A 343 -0.26 -16.02 3.49
CA HIS A 343 0.11 -14.81 2.75
C HIS A 343 0.82 -13.84 3.67
N GLN A 344 2.03 -13.40 3.33
CA GLN A 344 2.86 -12.64 4.26
C GLN A 344 3.60 -11.47 3.61
N GLY A 345 3.77 -10.38 4.33
CA GLY A 345 4.52 -9.21 3.89
C GLY A 345 3.79 -7.91 4.18
N ASP A 346 4.55 -6.86 4.46
CA ASP A 346 3.95 -5.56 4.74
C ASP A 346 3.40 -4.96 3.44
N ILE A 347 2.25 -4.31 3.54
CA ILE A 347 1.62 -3.60 2.42
C ILE A 347 1.60 -2.11 2.75
N THR A 348 2.30 -1.32 1.95
CA THR A 348 2.33 0.14 2.05
C THR A 348 1.75 0.76 0.78
N VAL A 349 0.71 1.59 0.95
CA VAL A 349 0.07 2.37 -0.11
C VAL A 349 0.05 3.83 0.31
N VAL A 350 0.77 4.69 -0.40
CA VAL A 350 0.90 6.11 -0.07
C VAL A 350 0.68 6.95 -1.32
N ALA A 351 -0.36 7.78 -1.31
CA ALA A 351 -0.49 8.91 -2.23
C ALA A 351 -0.02 10.17 -1.47
N GLU A 352 1.13 10.74 -1.85
CA GLU A 352 1.73 11.87 -1.12
C GLU A 352 0.98 13.19 -1.30
N ASP A 353 0.36 13.37 -2.47
CA ASP A 353 -0.52 14.49 -2.80
C ASP A 353 -1.70 13.96 -3.62
N GLY A 354 -2.57 13.19 -2.96
CA GLY A 354 -3.64 12.46 -3.60
C GLY A 354 -4.39 11.55 -2.63
N GLY A 355 -5.54 11.05 -3.07
CA GLY A 355 -6.37 10.14 -2.30
C GLY A 355 -6.03 8.65 -2.53
N VAL A 356 -6.56 7.80 -1.64
CA VAL A 356 -6.57 6.34 -1.84
C VAL A 356 -8.00 5.82 -1.90
N ASN A 357 -8.34 5.14 -2.99
CA ASN A 357 -9.69 4.67 -3.26
C ASN A 357 -9.73 3.14 -3.33
N VAL A 358 -10.65 2.52 -2.60
CA VAL A 358 -10.92 1.07 -2.60
C VAL A 358 -12.43 0.91 -2.82
N VAL A 359 -12.83 0.56 -4.04
CA VAL A 359 -14.23 0.57 -4.43
C VAL A 359 -14.63 -0.78 -5.01
N GLY A 360 -15.58 -1.45 -4.37
CA GLY A 360 -16.15 -2.70 -4.87
C GLY A 360 -17.02 -2.49 -6.11
N GLY A 361 -17.54 -3.59 -6.67
CA GLY A 361 -18.08 -3.59 -8.02
C GLY A 361 -19.51 -3.07 -8.14
N MET A 362 -20.03 -3.07 -9.36
CA MET A 362 -21.44 -2.81 -9.62
C MET A 362 -22.32 -4.05 -9.44
N TYR A 363 -23.63 -3.83 -9.32
CA TYR A 363 -24.60 -4.91 -9.53
C TYR A 363 -24.56 -5.36 -11.00
N THR A 364 -24.10 -6.57 -11.26
CA THR A 364 -23.96 -7.06 -12.63
C THR A 364 -25.28 -7.57 -13.20
N ALA A 365 -25.42 -7.54 -14.53
CA ALA A 365 -26.51 -8.19 -15.27
C ALA A 365 -26.32 -9.71 -15.32
N ASP A 366 -26.17 -10.32 -14.15
CA ASP A 366 -26.04 -11.75 -13.94
C ASP A 366 -27.14 -12.24 -13.00
N LEU A 367 -27.63 -13.45 -13.23
CA LEU A 367 -28.71 -14.07 -12.43
C LEU A 367 -28.14 -15.09 -11.44
N SER A 368 -26.82 -15.28 -11.41
CA SER A 368 -26.16 -16.18 -10.48
C SER A 368 -26.20 -15.65 -9.04
N SER A 369 -26.56 -16.50 -8.10
CA SER A 369 -26.51 -16.20 -6.66
C SER A 369 -25.08 -16.16 -6.09
N GLY A 370 -24.08 -16.59 -6.87
CA GLY A 370 -22.67 -16.61 -6.50
C GLY A 370 -21.87 -15.42 -7.00
N GLN A 371 -22.52 -14.28 -7.25
CA GLN A 371 -21.83 -13.02 -7.56
C GLN A 371 -20.77 -12.75 -6.47
N LEU A 372 -19.61 -12.25 -6.84
CA LEU A 372 -18.62 -11.77 -5.89
C LEU A 372 -17.83 -10.64 -6.54
N HIS A 373 -18.01 -9.45 -6.01
CA HIS A 373 -17.34 -8.28 -6.51
C HIS A 373 -16.55 -7.66 -5.35
N TYR A 374 -15.24 -7.48 -5.46
CA TYR A 374 -14.50 -6.91 -4.32
C TYR A 374 -13.29 -6.09 -4.72
N ALA A 375 -13.01 -5.08 -3.90
CA ALA A 375 -11.76 -4.34 -3.91
C ALA A 375 -11.07 -4.49 -2.55
N GLN A 376 -9.76 -4.71 -2.56
CA GLN A 376 -9.01 -4.92 -1.34
C GLN A 376 -7.60 -4.32 -1.39
N ILE A 377 -7.19 -3.70 -0.29
CA ILE A 377 -5.79 -3.50 0.07
C ILE A 377 -5.52 -4.37 1.29
N GLY A 378 -4.73 -5.43 1.09
CA GLY A 378 -4.51 -6.47 2.08
C GLY A 378 -4.33 -7.84 1.42
N HIS A 379 -3.68 -8.75 2.12
CA HIS A 379 -3.71 -10.17 1.73
C HIS A 379 -5.12 -10.75 1.82
N GLY A 380 -5.46 -11.65 0.91
CA GLY A 380 -6.75 -12.30 0.95
C GLY A 380 -6.88 -13.44 -0.03
N SER A 381 -7.72 -14.41 0.32
CA SER A 381 -8.06 -15.54 -0.55
C SER A 381 -9.56 -15.76 -0.57
N SER A 382 -10.22 -15.32 -1.64
CA SER A 382 -11.64 -15.56 -1.87
C SER A 382 -11.87 -17.02 -2.27
N ASN A 383 -12.90 -17.70 -1.77
CA ASN A 383 -13.19 -19.11 -2.09
C ASN A 383 -12.08 -20.10 -1.70
N ALA A 384 -11.32 -19.77 -0.66
CA ALA A 384 -10.56 -20.73 0.12
C ALA A 384 -11.53 -21.53 1.00
N ASN A 385 -11.63 -22.85 0.79
CA ASN A 385 -12.59 -23.70 1.51
C ASN A 385 -11.87 -24.78 2.34
N THR A 386 -12.60 -25.72 2.95
CA THR A 386 -12.01 -26.80 3.77
C THR A 386 -11.00 -27.68 3.03
N SER A 387 -11.03 -27.64 1.71
CA SER A 387 -10.10 -28.36 0.84
C SER A 387 -9.00 -27.41 0.30
N THR A 388 -9.19 -26.10 0.27
CA THR A 388 -8.14 -25.09 0.00
C THR A 388 -8.07 -24.05 1.11
N PRO A 389 -7.66 -24.38 2.35
CA PRO A 389 -7.83 -23.46 3.47
C PRO A 389 -7.06 -22.16 3.28
N ALA A 390 -7.68 -21.06 3.70
CA ALA A 390 -6.98 -19.82 4.00
C ALA A 390 -5.90 -20.14 5.04
N GLY A 391 -4.67 -19.72 4.78
CA GLY A 391 -3.59 -19.82 5.75
C GLY A 391 -3.52 -18.60 6.66
N HIS A 392 -2.38 -18.41 7.31
CA HIS A 392 -2.07 -17.23 8.09
C HIS A 392 -1.84 -16.01 7.18
N TYR A 393 -2.49 -14.88 7.47
CA TYR A 393 -2.25 -13.61 6.79
C TYR A 393 -1.53 -12.65 7.73
N VAL A 394 -0.29 -12.32 7.40
CA VAL A 394 0.61 -11.61 8.33
C VAL A 394 1.31 -10.46 7.63
N GLY A 395 1.18 -9.26 8.16
CA GLY A 395 1.92 -8.09 7.69
C GLY A 395 1.19 -6.80 8.05
N ASP A 396 1.95 -5.75 8.28
CA ASP A 396 1.36 -4.45 8.59
C ASP A 396 0.76 -3.86 7.31
N ILE A 397 -0.39 -3.19 7.45
CA ILE A 397 -1.08 -2.52 6.34
C ILE A 397 -1.10 -1.03 6.59
N LYS A 398 -0.44 -0.29 5.70
CA LYS A 398 -0.36 1.16 5.72
C LYS A 398 -1.04 1.73 4.49
N VAL A 399 -2.07 2.57 4.69
CA VAL A 399 -2.81 3.24 3.60
C VAL A 399 -2.96 4.72 3.88
N HIS A 400 -2.16 5.55 3.22
CA HIS A 400 -2.11 7.00 3.46
C HIS A 400 -2.47 7.76 2.18
N GLY A 401 -3.62 8.44 2.18
CA GLY A 401 -3.90 9.53 1.25
C GLY A 401 -3.50 10.83 1.91
N LEU A 402 -2.39 11.42 1.48
CA LEU A 402 -1.81 12.64 2.05
C LEU A 402 -2.12 13.86 1.16
N GLY A 403 -1.67 15.03 1.60
CA GLY A 403 -2.01 16.30 0.96
C GLY A 403 -3.37 16.83 1.40
N ALA A 404 -3.66 18.08 1.03
CA ALA A 404 -4.87 18.78 1.48
C ALA A 404 -6.17 18.18 0.91
N ASP A 405 -6.08 17.50 -0.22
CA ASP A 405 -7.19 16.85 -0.91
C ASP A 405 -7.16 15.31 -0.77
N GLY A 406 -6.24 14.77 0.04
CA GLY A 406 -6.03 13.33 0.23
C GLY A 406 -7.19 12.65 0.95
N ASN A 407 -8.26 12.32 0.24
CA ASN A 407 -9.35 11.51 0.77
C ASN A 407 -8.94 10.03 0.81
N VAL A 408 -9.52 9.29 1.76
CA VAL A 408 -9.55 7.82 1.68
C VAL A 408 -11.00 7.40 1.48
N VAL A 409 -11.26 6.62 0.44
CA VAL A 409 -12.61 6.18 0.08
C VAL A 409 -12.65 4.66 0.07
N VAL A 410 -13.45 4.05 0.95
CA VAL A 410 -13.64 2.60 1.04
C VAL A 410 -15.12 2.30 0.92
N VAL A 411 -15.57 1.95 -0.28
CA VAL A 411 -17.01 1.79 -0.57
C VAL A 411 -17.28 0.47 -1.25
N ALA A 412 -18.13 -0.35 -0.61
CA ALA A 412 -18.39 -1.70 -1.07
C ALA A 412 -19.01 -1.76 -2.46
N GLY A 413 -19.79 -0.77 -2.89
CA GLY A 413 -20.46 -0.72 -4.20
C GLY A 413 -21.88 -1.33 -4.18
N GLU A 414 -22.46 -1.58 -5.36
CA GLU A 414 -23.91 -1.83 -5.52
C GLU A 414 -24.32 -3.31 -5.64
N ALA A 415 -23.39 -4.26 -5.77
CA ALA A 415 -23.73 -5.67 -5.97
C ALA A 415 -24.30 -6.36 -4.71
N SER A 416 -25.00 -7.49 -4.87
CA SER A 416 -25.57 -8.26 -3.75
C SER A 416 -24.51 -8.81 -2.77
N THR A 417 -23.30 -9.04 -3.27
CA THR A 417 -22.17 -9.67 -2.61
C THR A 417 -20.93 -8.88 -3.01
N ASN A 418 -20.62 -7.87 -2.21
CA ASN A 418 -19.72 -6.81 -2.62
C ASN A 418 -18.90 -6.27 -1.46
N THR A 419 -17.59 -6.15 -1.59
CA THR A 419 -16.78 -5.68 -0.47
C THR A 419 -15.74 -4.68 -0.90
N ALA A 420 -15.45 -3.75 0.01
CA ALA A 420 -14.29 -2.89 -0.05
C ALA A 420 -13.57 -2.98 1.30
N GLN A 421 -12.31 -3.38 1.28
CA GLN A 421 -11.55 -3.64 2.50
C GLN A 421 -10.15 -3.04 2.46
N ILE A 422 -9.79 -2.37 3.55
CA ILE A 422 -8.39 -2.18 3.95
C ILE A 422 -8.14 -3.13 5.13
N GLY A 423 -7.26 -4.10 4.94
CA GLY A 423 -7.02 -5.17 5.91
C GLY A 423 -6.97 -6.55 5.25
N HIS A 424 -6.40 -7.52 5.98
CA HIS A 424 -6.43 -8.91 5.56
C HIS A 424 -7.85 -9.47 5.51
N GLY A 425 -8.24 -9.99 4.35
CA GLY A 425 -9.59 -10.49 4.09
C GLY A 425 -9.61 -12.02 4.13
N PRO A 426 -10.58 -12.66 4.79
CA PRO A 426 -10.77 -14.09 4.66
C PRO A 426 -11.52 -14.42 3.36
N PRO A 427 -11.79 -15.70 3.09
CA PRO A 427 -12.71 -16.10 2.04
C PRO A 427 -14.07 -15.43 2.16
N HIS A 428 -14.38 -14.54 1.20
CA HIS A 428 -15.63 -13.79 1.06
C HIS A 428 -16.91 -14.66 0.95
N ASN A 429 -16.78 -15.98 0.94
CA ASN A 429 -17.87 -16.93 0.76
C ASN A 429 -17.72 -18.22 1.60
N ASP A 430 -16.71 -18.35 2.47
CA ASP A 430 -16.45 -19.59 3.19
C ASP A 430 -15.89 -19.36 4.60
N THR A 431 -15.81 -20.45 5.38
CA THR A 431 -15.28 -20.47 6.75
C THR A 431 -13.83 -19.98 6.81
N ILE A 432 -13.54 -19.14 7.80
CA ILE A 432 -12.19 -18.64 8.04
C ILE A 432 -11.30 -19.74 8.63
N TYR A 433 -10.13 -19.94 8.05
CA TYR A 433 -9.04 -20.74 8.62
C TYR A 433 -7.78 -19.87 8.64
N GLY A 434 -6.96 -20.01 9.69
CA GLY A 434 -5.70 -19.28 9.86
C GLY A 434 -5.80 -18.01 10.72
N ASP A 435 -4.65 -17.53 11.19
CA ASP A 435 -4.55 -16.29 11.96
C ASP A 435 -4.32 -15.10 11.03
N PHE A 436 -4.99 -13.98 11.30
CA PHE A 436 -4.74 -12.69 10.66
C PHE A 436 -4.13 -11.74 11.66
N SER A 437 -2.96 -11.18 11.33
CA SER A 437 -2.23 -10.30 12.24
C SER A 437 -1.47 -9.24 11.49
N GLY A 438 -1.42 -8.04 12.06
CA GLY A 438 -0.67 -6.92 11.54
C GLY A 438 -1.37 -5.63 11.93
N ASP A 439 -0.60 -4.57 12.13
CA ASP A 439 -1.20 -3.29 12.47
C ASP A 439 -1.74 -2.63 11.21
N ILE A 440 -2.88 -1.97 11.32
CA ILE A 440 -3.50 -1.21 10.24
C ILE A 440 -3.36 0.27 10.56
N SER A 441 -2.67 1.01 9.71
CA SER A 441 -2.59 2.47 9.79
C SER A 441 -3.23 3.12 8.56
N VAL A 442 -4.21 4.00 8.78
CA VAL A 442 -4.86 4.76 7.73
C VAL A 442 -4.71 6.25 7.99
N ILE A 443 -4.28 7.00 6.98
CA ILE A 443 -4.33 8.46 6.98
C ILE A 443 -5.21 8.92 5.83
N ALA A 444 -6.17 9.79 6.14
CA ALA A 444 -6.82 10.64 5.16
C ALA A 444 -6.43 12.10 5.46
N GLY A 445 -5.65 12.73 4.59
CA GLY A 445 -5.27 14.14 4.68
C GLY A 445 -6.47 15.09 4.67
N ASN A 446 -7.57 14.65 4.03
CA ASN A 446 -8.86 15.33 4.05
C ASN A 446 -9.93 14.47 4.73
N ASN A 447 -10.81 13.79 3.98
CA ASN A 447 -11.93 13.03 4.54
C ASN A 447 -11.75 11.52 4.38
N LEU A 448 -12.34 10.75 5.30
CA LEU A 448 -12.54 9.31 5.15
C LEU A 448 -14.02 9.03 4.85
N GLN A 449 -14.32 8.51 3.65
CA GLN A 449 -15.63 7.95 3.31
C GLN A 449 -15.56 6.43 3.40
N LEU A 450 -16.32 5.84 4.31
CA LEU A 450 -16.33 4.41 4.56
C LEU A 450 -17.78 3.90 4.54
N ASN A 451 -18.17 3.13 3.52
CA ASN A 451 -19.58 2.80 3.29
C ASN A 451 -19.78 1.35 2.83
N SER A 452 -20.75 0.68 3.44
CA SER A 452 -21.21 -0.66 3.02
C SER A 452 -22.32 -0.55 1.99
N GLY A 453 -22.47 -1.52 1.12
CA GLY A 453 -23.43 -1.46 0.02
C GLY A 453 -24.86 -1.86 0.39
N ASN A 454 -25.65 -2.14 -0.65
CA ASN A 454 -27.11 -2.19 -0.57
C ASN A 454 -27.75 -3.46 0.00
N ALA A 455 -26.93 -4.44 0.38
CA ALA A 455 -27.38 -5.73 0.90
C ALA A 455 -27.12 -5.84 2.41
N ASP A 456 -27.25 -7.07 2.94
CA ASP A 456 -26.86 -7.40 4.31
C ASP A 456 -25.36 -7.16 4.50
N LEU A 457 -24.97 -6.62 5.66
CA LEU A 457 -23.56 -6.46 6.03
C LEU A 457 -22.79 -7.77 5.94
N ALA A 458 -23.45 -8.91 6.18
CA ALA A 458 -22.91 -10.27 6.05
C ALA A 458 -22.21 -10.55 4.70
N THR A 459 -22.69 -9.94 3.61
CA THR A 459 -22.19 -10.17 2.26
C THR A 459 -21.79 -8.88 1.56
N ASN A 460 -22.11 -7.73 2.14
CA ASN A 460 -21.86 -6.44 1.54
C ASN A 460 -21.35 -5.41 2.56
N TRP A 461 -20.04 -5.15 2.55
CA TRP A 461 -19.39 -4.33 3.58
C TRP A 461 -18.24 -3.46 3.07
N GLY A 462 -18.19 -2.24 3.60
CA GLY A 462 -17.00 -1.40 3.59
C GLY A 462 -16.31 -1.53 4.96
N LYS A 463 -15.02 -1.85 4.98
CA LYS A 463 -14.31 -2.05 6.25
C LYS A 463 -12.85 -1.63 6.24
N ILE A 464 -12.41 -1.22 7.43
CA ILE A 464 -11.00 -1.15 7.81
C ILE A 464 -10.78 -2.11 8.98
N GLY A 465 -9.99 -3.17 8.78
CA GLY A 465 -9.85 -4.25 9.74
C GLY A 465 -9.60 -5.59 9.08
N HIS A 466 -9.10 -6.57 9.83
CA HIS A 466 -8.94 -7.95 9.35
C HIS A 466 -10.23 -8.76 9.45
N GLY A 467 -10.33 -9.85 8.70
CA GLY A 467 -11.47 -10.77 8.80
C GLY A 467 -12.71 -10.30 8.03
N ASP A 468 -13.71 -11.17 7.93
CA ASP A 468 -15.03 -10.97 7.34
C ASP A 468 -16.06 -11.04 8.46
N VAL A 469 -17.30 -10.73 8.12
CA VAL A 469 -18.43 -10.58 9.03
C VAL A 469 -19.24 -11.87 9.24
N ARG A 470 -18.92 -12.97 8.54
CA ARG A 470 -19.63 -14.27 8.65
C ARG A 470 -18.84 -15.31 9.45
N ASN A 471 -18.17 -14.87 10.51
CA ASN A 471 -17.25 -15.67 11.34
C ASN A 471 -17.85 -17.00 11.83
N VAL A 472 -17.73 -18.03 11.01
CA VAL A 472 -17.70 -19.43 11.43
C VAL A 472 -16.32 -19.88 10.98
N GLY A 473 -15.42 -20.21 11.91
CA GLY A 473 -14.03 -20.48 11.58
C GLY A 473 -13.10 -20.58 12.78
N SER A 474 -11.84 -20.91 12.53
CA SER A 474 -10.77 -21.04 13.54
C SER A 474 -9.60 -20.12 13.21
N GLY A 475 -8.94 -19.60 14.24
CA GLY A 475 -7.80 -18.69 14.11
C GLY A 475 -8.09 -17.31 14.70
N LEU A 476 -7.02 -16.62 15.08
CA LEU A 476 -7.03 -15.32 15.71
C LEU A 476 -7.03 -14.17 14.68
N ILE A 477 -7.60 -13.03 15.05
CA ILE A 477 -7.67 -11.82 14.25
C ILE A 477 -7.23 -10.63 15.11
N ASN A 478 -5.96 -10.26 15.01
CA ASN A 478 -5.31 -9.30 15.90
C ASN A 478 -4.62 -8.18 15.13
N GLY A 479 -4.28 -7.11 15.83
CA GLY A 479 -3.56 -5.95 15.28
C GLY A 479 -4.14 -4.66 15.83
N ASP A 480 -3.32 -3.64 15.95
CA ASP A 480 -3.81 -2.31 16.29
C ASP A 480 -4.37 -1.63 15.03
N ILE A 481 -5.43 -0.83 15.20
CA ILE A 481 -6.01 -0.03 14.13
C ILE A 481 -5.88 1.44 14.50
N HIS A 482 -5.06 2.16 13.74
CA HIS A 482 -4.89 3.61 13.85
C HIS A 482 -5.45 4.31 12.62
N ILE A 483 -6.37 5.25 12.84
CA ILE A 483 -6.99 6.04 11.77
C ILE A 483 -6.86 7.51 12.11
N SER A 484 -6.22 8.26 11.21
CA SER A 484 -5.95 9.68 11.36
C SER A 484 -6.55 10.47 10.19
N ILE A 485 -7.48 11.37 10.47
CA ILE A 485 -8.29 12.05 9.46
C ILE A 485 -8.15 13.56 9.64
N GLY A 486 -7.75 14.25 8.58
CA GLY A 486 -7.52 15.69 8.60
C GLY A 486 -8.79 16.49 8.85
N ASN A 487 -9.90 16.07 8.25
CA ASN A 487 -11.19 16.76 8.35
C ASN A 487 -12.29 15.84 8.90
N SER A 488 -13.09 15.18 8.06
CA SER A 488 -14.28 14.46 8.54
C SER A 488 -14.29 12.98 8.17
N LEU A 489 -14.89 12.19 9.07
CA LEU A 489 -15.24 10.80 8.85
C LEU A 489 -16.73 10.68 8.51
N HIS A 490 -17.03 9.95 7.44
CA HIS A 490 -18.39 9.55 7.08
C HIS A 490 -18.49 8.03 6.98
N MET A 491 -19.11 7.40 7.99
CA MET A 491 -19.37 5.96 8.03
C MET A 491 -20.84 5.63 7.77
N GLY A 492 -21.11 4.89 6.69
CA GLY A 492 -22.45 4.43 6.35
C GLY A 492 -22.58 2.91 6.47
N ARG A 493 -23.21 2.44 7.57
CA ARG A 493 -23.38 1.01 7.91
C ARG A 493 -22.06 0.25 7.80
N ALA A 494 -20.93 0.87 8.10
CA ALA A 494 -19.61 0.35 7.80
C ALA A 494 -18.86 -0.11 9.04
N ILE A 495 -17.71 -0.77 8.85
CA ILE A 495 -17.02 -1.48 9.94
C ILE A 495 -15.58 -0.96 10.08
N ILE A 496 -15.20 -0.62 11.30
CA ILE A 496 -13.80 -0.47 11.70
C ILE A 496 -13.55 -1.49 12.81
N GLY A 497 -12.49 -2.29 12.70
CA GLY A 497 -12.20 -3.34 13.69
C GLY A 497 -12.14 -4.73 13.09
N HIS A 498 -11.57 -5.65 13.85
CA HIS A 498 -11.42 -7.05 13.41
C HIS A 498 -12.72 -7.85 13.54
N LEU A 499 -13.58 -7.49 14.50
CA LEU A 499 -14.82 -8.20 14.81
C LEU A 499 -16.05 -7.53 14.18
N ASP A 500 -17.15 -8.29 14.12
CA ASP A 500 -18.38 -7.93 13.40
C ASP A 500 -19.50 -7.30 14.27
N TYR A 501 -20.61 -6.98 13.60
CA TYR A 501 -21.78 -6.30 14.14
C TYR A 501 -22.72 -7.15 15.00
N LYS A 502 -22.41 -8.45 15.19
CA LYS A 502 -23.25 -9.39 15.94
C LYS A 502 -22.40 -10.42 16.67
N LEU A 503 -21.44 -9.93 17.45
CA LEU A 503 -20.52 -10.70 18.30
C LEU A 503 -21.23 -11.91 18.92
N SER A 504 -20.94 -13.10 18.39
CA SER A 504 -21.31 -14.33 19.07
C SER A 504 -20.36 -14.55 20.25
N ALA A 505 -20.82 -15.23 21.31
CA ALA A 505 -19.95 -15.53 22.46
C ALA A 505 -18.71 -16.36 22.05
N SER A 506 -18.77 -17.09 20.94
CA SER A 506 -17.65 -17.85 20.37
C SER A 506 -16.65 -16.98 19.60
N ASP A 507 -17.06 -15.83 19.07
CA ASP A 507 -16.20 -14.99 18.21
C ASP A 507 -15.44 -13.92 18.98
N ILE A 508 -15.92 -13.55 20.17
CA ILE A 508 -15.32 -12.46 20.95
C ILE A 508 -13.82 -12.73 21.25
N PHE A 509 -13.43 -13.97 21.54
CA PHE A 509 -12.04 -14.34 21.84
C PHE A 509 -11.20 -14.73 20.61
N ARG A 510 -11.70 -14.44 19.40
CA ARG A 510 -10.88 -14.55 18.19
C ARG A 510 -9.97 -13.33 18.02
N SER A 511 -10.34 -12.18 18.57
CA SER A 511 -9.46 -11.02 18.66
C SER A 511 -9.02 -10.84 20.11
N ASN A 512 -7.79 -11.23 20.41
CA ASN A 512 -7.23 -11.19 21.77
C ASN A 512 -6.30 -10.00 22.00
N TYR A 513 -5.82 -9.38 20.92
CA TYR A 513 -4.95 -8.20 20.93
C TYR A 513 -5.36 -7.26 19.81
N GLY A 514 -5.28 -5.96 20.07
CA GLY A 514 -5.64 -4.94 19.09
C GLY A 514 -6.48 -3.83 19.70
N ASP A 515 -5.91 -2.64 19.77
CA ASP A 515 -6.63 -1.42 20.10
C ASP A 515 -7.12 -0.71 18.84
N THR A 516 -8.19 0.09 18.98
CA THR A 516 -8.75 0.87 17.87
C THR A 516 -8.78 2.35 18.24
N PHE A 517 -7.98 3.14 17.53
CA PHE A 517 -7.85 4.57 17.73
C PHE A 517 -8.21 5.33 16.46
N ILE A 518 -9.16 6.25 16.58
CA ILE A 518 -9.68 7.03 15.45
C ILE A 518 -9.66 8.51 15.83
N ALA A 519 -8.98 9.33 15.05
CA ALA A 519 -8.91 10.78 15.26
C ALA A 519 -9.40 11.53 14.03
N VAL A 520 -10.41 12.39 14.21
CA VAL A 520 -10.96 13.28 13.17
C VAL A 520 -10.62 14.74 13.44
N GLY A 521 -10.68 15.57 12.41
CA GLY A 521 -10.41 17.00 12.52
C GLY A 521 -8.95 17.32 12.81
N ARG A 522 -8.01 16.44 12.48
CA ARG A 522 -6.60 16.61 12.84
C ARG A 522 -5.94 17.82 12.19
N ASN A 523 -6.48 18.37 11.11
CA ASN A 523 -6.00 19.63 10.55
C ASN A 523 -6.36 20.84 11.44
N ASN A 524 -7.39 20.71 12.29
CA ASN A 524 -7.87 21.73 13.22
C ASN A 524 -8.45 21.05 14.49
N PRO A 525 -7.60 20.47 15.36
CA PRO A 525 -8.04 19.49 16.35
C PRO A 525 -8.62 20.11 17.65
N TYR A 526 -8.66 21.44 17.73
CA TYR A 526 -9.09 22.19 18.91
C TYR A 526 -10.60 22.45 18.90
N ALA A 527 -11.16 22.77 20.07
CA ALA A 527 -12.56 23.14 20.20
C ALA A 527 -12.95 24.24 19.19
N GLY A 528 -14.06 24.04 18.47
CA GLY A 528 -14.52 24.86 17.34
C GLY A 528 -13.99 24.42 15.97
N GLY A 529 -13.14 23.37 15.91
CA GLY A 529 -12.65 22.79 14.66
C GLY A 529 -13.76 22.17 13.80
N PRO A 530 -13.66 22.24 12.45
CA PRO A 530 -14.73 21.83 11.55
C PRO A 530 -14.81 20.32 11.29
N GLY A 531 -13.87 19.52 11.81
CA GLY A 531 -13.85 18.08 11.57
C GLY A 531 -14.98 17.37 12.31
N GLU A 532 -15.67 16.47 11.62
CA GLU A 532 -16.88 15.80 12.13
C GLU A 532 -16.73 14.28 12.10
N PHE A 533 -17.31 13.59 13.09
CA PHE A 533 -17.39 12.14 13.15
C PHE A 533 -18.83 11.69 12.89
N HIS A 534 -19.14 11.29 11.66
CA HIS A 534 -20.47 10.81 11.27
C HIS A 534 -20.52 9.30 11.18
N THR A 535 -21.56 8.72 11.78
CA THR A 535 -21.95 7.33 11.56
C THR A 535 -23.44 7.25 11.25
N THR A 536 -23.85 6.24 10.50
CA THR A 536 -25.26 5.81 10.47
C THR A 536 -25.50 4.68 11.47
N ASN A 537 -26.78 4.40 11.77
CA ASN A 537 -27.12 3.25 12.60
C ASN A 537 -26.57 1.95 11.97
N LEU A 538 -26.21 0.96 12.79
CA LEU A 538 -25.55 -0.29 12.38
C LEU A 538 -24.10 -0.14 11.92
N SER A 539 -23.51 1.05 11.94
CA SER A 539 -22.05 1.19 11.84
C SER A 539 -21.39 0.54 13.05
N VAL A 540 -20.19 -0.01 12.87
CA VAL A 540 -19.50 -0.80 13.89
C VAL A 540 -18.06 -0.36 14.03
N ILE A 541 -17.64 -0.17 15.28
CA ILE A 541 -16.25 0.11 15.64
C ILE A 541 -15.88 -0.87 16.75
N THR A 542 -14.91 -1.75 16.54
CA THR A 542 -14.49 -2.74 17.54
C THR A 542 -12.99 -2.75 17.75
N SER A 543 -12.59 -3.05 18.98
CA SER A 543 -11.24 -3.46 19.40
C SER A 543 -11.27 -4.92 19.87
N ALA A 544 -10.13 -5.41 20.34
CA ALA A 544 -9.97 -6.78 20.80
C ALA A 544 -11.02 -7.20 21.83
N SER A 545 -11.63 -8.36 21.55
CA SER A 545 -12.69 -8.95 22.36
C SER A 545 -13.87 -8.03 22.63
N GLY A 546 -14.22 -7.17 21.67
CA GLY A 546 -15.33 -6.23 21.80
C GLY A 546 -15.15 -5.32 23.02
N GLY A 547 -13.92 -4.84 23.24
CA GLY A 547 -13.57 -3.90 24.31
C GLY A 547 -13.20 -4.53 25.65
N VAL A 548 -13.14 -5.87 25.74
CA VAL A 548 -12.73 -6.56 26.98
C VAL A 548 -11.20 -6.60 27.12
N LEU A 549 -10.48 -6.77 26.01
CA LEU A 549 -9.03 -6.91 26.00
C LEU A 549 -8.31 -5.79 25.24
N GLY A 550 -9.05 -4.91 24.55
CA GLY A 550 -8.50 -3.77 23.82
C GLY A 550 -9.29 -2.49 24.05
N GLU A 551 -8.66 -1.36 23.77
CA GLU A 551 -9.20 -0.03 23.93
C GLU A 551 -9.88 0.47 22.65
N THR A 552 -10.92 1.29 22.80
CA THR A 552 -11.50 2.04 21.69
C THR A 552 -11.57 3.50 22.07
N ARG A 553 -10.78 4.32 21.37
CA ARG A 553 -10.70 5.76 21.63
C ARG A 553 -11.01 6.54 20.38
N LEU A 554 -11.98 7.45 20.52
CA LEU A 554 -12.46 8.31 19.44
C LEU A 554 -12.08 9.75 19.78
N TYR A 555 -11.25 10.37 18.95
CA TYR A 555 -10.77 11.74 19.13
C TYR A 555 -11.44 12.66 18.13
N MET A 556 -11.93 13.80 18.61
CA MET A 556 -12.58 14.81 17.77
C MET A 556 -12.41 16.22 18.35
N PRO A 557 -12.60 17.29 17.55
CA PRO A 557 -12.39 18.66 18.00
C PRO A 557 -13.21 19.05 19.24
N ASP A 558 -14.52 18.84 19.23
CA ASP A 558 -15.39 19.01 20.39
C ASP A 558 -16.70 18.23 20.27
N SER A 559 -17.61 18.39 21.24
CA SER A 559 -18.91 17.69 21.24
C SER A 559 -19.83 18.04 20.08
N SER A 560 -19.65 19.20 19.44
CA SER A 560 -20.40 19.57 18.24
C SER A 560 -19.97 18.78 17.01
N SER A 561 -18.74 18.24 17.01
CA SER A 561 -18.23 17.30 16.00
C SER A 561 -18.77 15.88 16.16
N ASN A 562 -19.46 15.57 17.26
CA ASN A 562 -19.96 14.22 17.55
C ASN A 562 -21.31 13.96 16.85
N PHE A 563 -21.26 13.37 15.66
CA PHE A 563 -22.41 12.93 14.88
C PHE A 563 -22.56 11.40 14.86
N ILE A 564 -22.06 10.72 15.88
CA ILE A 564 -22.28 9.28 16.04
C ILE A 564 -23.78 9.03 16.25
N ALA A 565 -24.39 8.22 15.39
CA ALA A 565 -25.81 7.92 15.43
C ALA A 565 -26.15 6.92 16.55
N ASP A 566 -27.36 7.07 17.13
CA ASP A 566 -27.94 6.04 17.99
C ASP A 566 -28.00 4.70 17.25
N GLY A 567 -27.55 3.63 17.93
CA GLY A 567 -27.48 2.29 17.32
C GLY A 567 -26.22 2.02 16.49
N THR A 568 -25.23 2.92 16.51
CA THR A 568 -23.84 2.56 16.19
C THR A 568 -23.33 1.58 17.24
N PHE A 569 -22.68 0.49 16.85
CA PHE A 569 -22.06 -0.44 17.78
C PHE A 569 -20.61 -0.01 18.05
N LEU A 570 -20.34 0.40 19.28
CA LEU A 570 -18.99 0.64 19.78
C LEU A 570 -18.64 -0.53 20.70
N ASN A 571 -17.76 -1.40 20.21
CA ASN A 571 -17.43 -2.65 20.86
C ASN A 571 -18.69 -3.50 21.13
N SER A 572 -18.82 -4.09 22.31
CA SER A 572 -19.97 -4.91 22.68
C SER A 572 -21.24 -4.10 23.02
N THR A 573 -21.27 -2.78 22.78
CA THR A 573 -22.35 -1.89 23.26
C THR A 573 -22.88 -0.96 22.16
N GLY A 574 -24.19 -0.73 22.15
CA GLY A 574 -24.79 0.28 21.27
C GLY A 574 -24.59 1.69 21.84
N TYR A 575 -24.07 2.60 21.01
CA TYR A 575 -23.94 4.01 21.35
C TYR A 575 -25.32 4.66 21.54
N THR A 576 -25.38 5.59 22.50
CA THR A 576 -26.54 6.46 22.71
C THR A 576 -26.12 7.93 22.74
N ARG A 577 -26.97 8.80 22.19
CA ARG A 577 -26.90 10.26 22.30
C ARG A 577 -27.67 10.80 23.50
N SER A 578 -28.13 9.94 24.41
CA SER A 578 -28.84 10.34 25.62
C SER A 578 -28.09 9.89 26.87
N PRO A 579 -27.62 10.81 27.74
CA PRO A 579 -27.65 12.28 27.60
C PRO A 579 -26.86 12.80 26.38
N ALA A 580 -27.16 14.04 25.95
CA ALA A 580 -26.57 14.65 24.77
C ALA A 580 -25.03 14.71 24.85
N PRO A 581 -24.30 14.58 23.73
CA PRO A 581 -22.85 14.83 23.70
C PRO A 581 -22.50 16.20 24.28
N GLY A 582 -21.41 16.28 25.05
CA GLY A 582 -20.96 17.50 25.72
C GLY A 582 -21.74 17.86 26.99
N SER A 583 -22.70 17.02 27.43
CA SER A 583 -23.45 17.25 28.68
C SER A 583 -22.69 16.84 29.95
N GLY A 584 -21.41 16.49 29.82
CA GLY A 584 -20.59 15.95 30.90
C GLY A 584 -20.80 14.45 31.10
N ARG A 585 -20.92 13.70 30.02
CA ARG A 585 -21.11 12.26 30.09
C ARG A 585 -19.84 11.59 30.62
N ALA A 586 -20.00 10.42 31.25
CA ALA A 586 -18.88 9.72 31.87
C ALA A 586 -17.92 9.05 30.86
N ASP A 587 -18.36 8.90 29.61
CA ASP A 587 -17.57 8.41 28.47
C ASP A 587 -16.82 9.51 27.73
N GLU A 588 -16.99 10.76 28.13
CA GLU A 588 -16.37 11.93 27.51
C GLU A 588 -15.19 12.44 28.34
N GLN A 589 -14.07 12.70 27.66
CA GLN A 589 -12.84 13.19 28.25
C GLN A 589 -12.25 14.35 27.44
N ILE A 590 -11.33 15.08 28.05
CA ILE A 590 -10.52 16.10 27.36
C ILE A 590 -9.21 15.44 26.91
N ALA A 591 -8.88 15.58 25.63
CA ALA A 591 -7.60 15.19 25.05
C ALA A 591 -6.55 16.29 25.32
N MET A 592 -5.34 15.90 25.74
CA MET A 592 -4.25 16.83 26.04
C MET A 592 -3.25 16.98 24.88
N GLU A 593 -3.16 16.01 23.98
CA GLU A 593 -2.24 15.88 22.84
C GLU A 593 -2.99 15.50 21.54
N HIS A 594 -4.31 15.78 21.47
CA HIS A 594 -5.01 15.95 20.19
C HIS A 594 -4.48 17.23 19.50
N VAL A 595 -3.20 17.22 19.19
CA VAL A 595 -2.35 18.34 18.80
C VAL A 595 -1.66 17.91 17.51
N PHE A 596 -1.88 18.68 16.45
CA PHE A 596 -1.27 18.48 15.14
C PHE A 596 -0.60 19.76 14.65
N PRO A 597 0.49 19.64 13.87
CA PRO A 597 1.27 20.77 13.39
C PRO A 597 0.59 21.54 12.25
N ALA A 598 0.97 22.80 12.08
CA ALA A 598 0.41 23.75 11.10
C ALA A 598 0.59 23.37 9.61
N SER A 599 1.25 22.24 9.31
CA SER A 599 1.68 21.84 7.95
C SER A 599 0.94 20.62 7.37
N GLY A 600 -0.17 20.19 7.99
CA GLY A 600 -0.96 19.04 7.53
C GLY A 600 -0.41 17.68 7.96
N LEU A 601 -1.17 16.61 7.68
CA LEU A 601 -0.83 15.23 8.07
C LEU A 601 0.29 14.65 7.20
N THR A 602 1.22 13.96 7.84
CA THR A 602 2.35 13.26 7.23
C THR A 602 2.32 11.78 7.61
N ALA A 603 3.13 10.96 6.95
CA ALA A 603 3.24 9.53 7.27
C ALA A 603 3.66 9.24 8.72
N ALA A 604 4.33 10.18 9.40
CA ALA A 604 4.72 10.04 10.80
C ALA A 604 3.53 10.15 11.76
N ASP A 605 2.42 10.72 11.30
CA ASP A 605 1.22 10.98 12.09
C ASP A 605 0.24 9.79 12.09
N ALA A 606 0.61 8.71 11.41
CA ALA A 606 -0.21 7.51 11.23
C ALA A 606 -0.55 6.83 12.55
N VAL A 607 0.47 6.63 13.38
CA VAL A 607 0.38 6.02 14.69
C VAL A 607 0.56 7.13 15.71
N PHE A 608 -0.39 7.24 16.63
CA PHE A 608 -0.34 8.22 17.71
C PHE A 608 -0.53 7.52 19.04
N THR A 609 0.18 8.01 20.06
CA THR A 609 0.13 7.38 21.39
C THR A 609 -1.16 7.77 22.08
N PRO A 610 -1.94 6.79 22.60
CA PRO A 610 -3.12 7.09 23.39
C PRO A 610 -2.76 7.80 24.69
N GLU A 611 -3.42 8.93 24.97
CA GLU A 611 -3.15 9.71 26.17
C GLU A 611 -4.10 9.40 27.33
N GLY A 612 -3.58 9.51 28.56
CA GLY A 612 -4.41 9.45 29.74
C GLY A 612 -4.99 8.06 30.02
N THR A 613 -5.74 7.97 31.11
CA THR A 613 -6.36 6.73 31.56
C THR A 613 -7.49 6.30 30.64
N TYR A 614 -7.73 4.99 30.52
CA TYR A 614 -8.93 4.45 29.89
C TYR A 614 -9.97 4.10 30.96
N PRO A 615 -10.87 5.03 31.35
CA PRO A 615 -11.81 4.82 32.44
C PRO A 615 -12.93 3.89 32.02
N SER A 616 -13.42 3.14 33.00
CA SER A 616 -14.64 2.35 32.88
C SER A 616 -15.87 3.18 33.26
N HIS A 617 -16.95 3.05 32.50
CA HIS A 617 -18.23 3.71 32.78
C HIS A 617 -19.42 2.90 32.26
N GLY A 618 -20.64 3.32 32.59
CA GLY A 618 -21.88 2.61 32.23
C GLY A 618 -22.30 2.67 30.76
N PHE A 619 -21.66 3.50 29.93
CA PHE A 619 -22.00 3.66 28.50
C PHE A 619 -21.48 2.56 27.58
N GLY A 620 -20.55 1.72 28.04
CA GLY A 620 -19.88 0.69 27.24
C GLY A 620 -18.35 0.79 27.32
N PRO A 621 -17.62 -0.15 26.70
CA PRO A 621 -16.16 -0.17 26.73
C PRO A 621 -15.58 0.65 25.55
N TYR A 622 -15.78 1.97 25.57
CA TYR A 622 -15.21 2.92 24.61
C TYR A 622 -15.08 4.28 25.29
N ASN A 623 -14.19 5.15 24.82
CA ASN A 623 -14.06 6.52 25.33
C ASN A 623 -14.01 7.53 24.19
N VAL A 624 -14.65 8.67 24.38
CA VAL A 624 -14.66 9.82 23.46
C VAL A 624 -13.81 10.94 24.05
N TYR A 625 -12.89 11.47 23.26
CA TYR A 625 -11.94 12.49 23.65
C TYR A 625 -12.14 13.73 22.80
N TYR A 626 -12.36 14.86 23.45
CA TYR A 626 -12.52 16.16 22.82
C TYR A 626 -11.25 16.99 22.93
N GLY A 627 -10.93 17.76 21.89
CA GLY A 627 -9.82 18.70 21.90
C GLY A 627 -9.97 19.78 22.99
N GLY A 628 -8.82 20.27 23.46
CA GLY A 628 -8.75 21.45 24.32
C GLY A 628 -8.97 22.76 23.56
N GLU A 629 -8.89 23.89 24.28
CA GLU A 629 -8.81 25.21 23.64
C GLU A 629 -7.52 25.32 22.81
N ALA A 630 -7.61 25.99 21.66
CA ALA A 630 -6.45 26.24 20.82
C ALA A 630 -5.36 27.01 21.62
N PRO A 631 -4.08 26.63 21.49
CA PRO A 631 -3.00 27.41 22.09
C PRO A 631 -3.06 28.85 21.54
N PRO A 632 -2.80 29.87 22.37
CA PRO A 632 -2.81 31.25 21.92
C PRO A 632 -1.84 31.43 20.75
N GLU A 633 -2.30 32.10 19.70
CA GLU A 633 -1.48 32.42 18.52
C GLU A 633 -0.20 33.13 18.99
N PRO A 634 1.01 32.72 18.54
CA PRO A 634 2.25 33.35 18.98
C PRO A 634 2.19 34.85 18.66
N GLU A 635 2.48 35.69 19.65
CA GLU A 635 2.47 37.14 19.48
C GLU A 635 3.33 37.54 18.27
N VAL A 636 2.70 38.11 17.24
CA VAL A 636 3.42 38.72 16.14
C VAL A 636 4.30 39.81 16.74
N PRO A 637 5.64 39.74 16.61
CA PRO A 637 6.50 40.77 17.17
C PRO A 637 6.07 42.10 16.58
N THR A 638 5.68 43.02 17.46
CA THR A 638 5.21 44.35 17.08
C THR A 638 6.30 44.98 16.20
N PRO A 639 5.99 45.54 15.02
CA PRO A 639 6.99 46.20 14.21
C PRO A 639 7.65 47.30 15.04
N THR A 640 8.91 47.09 15.43
CA THR A 640 9.67 48.13 16.09
C THR A 640 9.74 49.31 15.13
N THR A 641 9.13 50.42 15.53
CA THR A 641 9.17 51.67 14.76
C THR A 641 10.63 52.01 14.49
N PRO A 642 11.05 52.30 13.24
CA PRO A 642 12.43 52.67 12.96
C PRO A 642 12.79 53.89 13.82
N THR A 643 13.78 53.73 14.69
CA THR A 643 14.35 54.87 15.41
C THR A 643 15.00 55.78 14.38
N THR A 644 14.53 57.02 14.31
CA THR A 644 15.11 58.05 13.45
C THR A 644 16.56 58.29 13.85
N PRO A 645 17.53 58.26 12.91
CA PRO A 645 18.91 58.62 13.23
C PRO A 645 18.98 60.09 13.63
N PRO A 646 19.90 60.47 14.55
CA PRO A 646 20.12 61.87 14.89
C PRO A 646 20.63 62.65 13.67
N PRO A 647 20.29 63.95 13.55
CA PRO A 647 20.67 64.75 12.39
C PRO A 647 22.19 64.96 12.34
N SER A 648 22.79 64.64 11.18
CA SER A 648 24.19 64.90 10.89
C SER A 648 24.44 66.41 10.73
N SER A 649 25.32 66.97 11.56
CA SER A 649 25.86 68.32 11.36
C SER A 649 27.16 68.25 10.53
N SER A 650 27.06 68.80 9.32
CA SER A 650 28.05 69.61 8.59
C SER A 650 29.54 69.28 8.70
N GLY A 651 30.19 69.01 7.56
CA GLY A 651 31.63 69.18 7.42
C GLY A 651 32.26 68.48 6.22
N ASP A 652 32.09 69.09 5.05
CA ASP A 652 32.48 68.65 3.71
C ASP A 652 33.99 68.39 3.48
N SER A 653 34.31 67.24 2.86
CA SER A 653 35.05 67.10 1.58
C SER A 653 36.14 66.00 1.51
N GLY A 654 35.86 64.98 0.68
CA GLY A 654 36.85 64.42 -0.26
C GLY A 654 37.57 63.11 0.07
N PHE A 655 36.89 61.95 0.04
CA PHE A 655 37.50 60.69 -0.40
C PHE A 655 36.51 59.91 -1.28
N GLY A 656 37.00 59.47 -2.45
CA GLY A 656 36.22 58.92 -3.55
C GLY A 656 35.66 57.51 -3.33
N ASP A 657 34.77 57.15 -4.26
CA ASP A 657 34.15 55.84 -4.49
C ASP A 657 34.82 54.66 -3.79
N PHE A 658 34.12 54.11 -2.80
CA PHE A 658 34.24 52.70 -2.44
C PHE A 658 32.88 52.03 -2.62
N PHE A 659 32.82 51.22 -3.67
CA PHE A 659 31.83 50.17 -3.87
C PHE A 659 31.80 49.26 -2.64
N PHE A 660 30.62 49.03 -2.07
CA PHE A 660 30.42 47.91 -1.15
C PHE A 660 30.36 46.61 -1.96
N THR A 661 31.47 45.89 -1.99
CA THR A 661 31.46 44.43 -2.06
C THR A 661 31.90 43.89 -0.70
N SER A 662 31.09 43.01 -0.12
CA SER A 662 31.41 42.20 1.06
C SER A 662 30.59 40.91 0.93
N ALA A 663 31.12 39.70 0.71
CA ALA A 663 32.43 39.16 1.01
C ALA A 663 32.88 39.51 2.44
N PHE A 664 32.21 38.91 3.43
CA PHE A 664 32.86 38.62 4.69
C PHE A 664 32.96 37.11 4.89
N ASP A 665 34.23 36.74 4.94
CA ASP A 665 34.84 35.44 4.99
C ASP A 665 34.69 34.81 6.37
N SER A 666 34.45 33.51 6.34
CA SER A 666 34.40 32.59 7.45
C SER A 666 35.80 32.27 7.94
N GLN A 667 36.47 33.18 8.64
CA GLN A 667 37.72 32.90 9.34
C GLN A 667 37.87 33.75 10.60
N ASP A 668 37.03 33.54 11.63
CA ASP A 668 37.41 33.93 13.00
C ASP A 668 36.51 33.36 14.13
N ARG A 669 36.24 32.04 14.12
CA ARG A 669 35.69 31.36 15.31
C ARG A 669 36.60 30.33 15.98
N ASP A 670 37.64 29.87 15.31
CA ASP A 670 38.55 28.85 15.86
C ASP A 670 39.64 29.36 16.82
N LYS A 671 39.75 30.68 17.03
CA LYS A 671 40.75 31.25 17.95
C LYS A 671 40.22 31.72 19.31
N ARG A 672 38.94 31.48 19.63
CA ARG A 672 38.37 31.79 20.96
C ARG A 672 38.09 30.58 21.86
N PHE A 673 38.35 29.36 21.40
CA PHE A 673 38.11 28.13 22.18
C PHE A 673 39.38 27.38 22.64
N LEU A 674 40.58 27.94 22.40
CA LEU A 674 41.87 27.36 22.82
C LEU A 674 42.57 28.19 23.90
N GLY A 675 41.80 28.76 24.84
CA GLY A 675 42.32 29.64 25.91
C GLY A 675 42.32 29.06 27.32
N ASP A 676 41.40 28.14 27.66
CA ASP A 676 41.29 27.61 29.03
C ASP A 676 41.44 26.08 29.03
N GLY A 677 42.64 25.63 29.41
CA GLY A 677 43.06 24.23 29.33
C GLY A 677 42.24 23.27 30.18
N LEU A 678 41.23 22.64 29.55
CA LEU A 678 40.68 21.36 29.99
C LEU A 678 41.27 20.23 29.13
N THR A 679 42.42 19.74 29.55
CA THR A 679 42.96 18.44 29.11
C THR A 679 43.01 17.52 30.31
N GLY A 680 42.32 16.39 30.27
CA GLY A 680 42.49 15.36 31.30
C GLY A 680 41.37 14.34 31.31
N ALA A 681 41.73 13.10 31.02
CA ALA A 681 40.96 11.92 31.36
C ALA A 681 40.75 11.86 32.88
N ASP A 682 39.49 11.77 33.33
CA ASP A 682 39.03 11.06 34.52
C ASP A 682 37.51 11.27 34.73
N ASP A 683 36.87 10.28 35.35
CA ASP A 683 35.42 10.02 35.53
C ASP A 683 34.59 11.10 36.29
N ALA A 684 35.02 12.36 36.32
CA ALA A 684 34.36 13.41 37.10
C ALA A 684 33.36 14.30 36.33
N LEU A 685 33.06 14.00 35.05
CA LEU A 685 32.10 14.79 34.27
C LEU A 685 30.63 14.42 34.56
N TYR A 686 30.38 13.21 35.08
CA TYR A 686 29.03 12.72 35.36
C TYR A 686 28.40 13.30 36.65
N GLY A 687 29.17 13.98 37.50
CA GLY A 687 28.67 14.57 38.75
C GLY A 687 28.08 15.98 38.63
N LYS A 688 28.15 16.65 37.46
CA LYS A 688 27.75 18.07 37.30
C LYS A 688 26.58 18.33 36.34
N LEU A 689 25.97 17.29 35.77
CA LEU A 689 24.81 17.42 34.86
C LEU A 689 23.47 16.97 35.47
N GLY A 690 23.41 16.71 36.78
CA GLY A 690 22.15 16.80 37.54
C GLY A 690 21.03 15.87 37.09
N LEU A 691 21.33 14.59 36.82
CA LEU A 691 20.30 13.55 36.67
C LEU A 691 20.68 12.35 37.53
N HIS A 692 20.05 12.24 38.70
CA HIS A 692 20.00 11.01 39.47
C HIS A 692 18.59 10.87 40.07
N ASP A 693 18.02 9.67 39.87
CA ASP A 693 17.20 8.85 40.78
C ASP A 693 16.75 7.66 39.91
N ASP A 694 17.47 6.53 39.93
CA ASP A 694 17.39 5.40 40.88
C ASP A 694 16.09 4.59 40.77
N ASP A 695 16.14 3.52 39.96
CA ASP A 695 15.55 2.20 40.20
C ASP A 695 15.82 1.28 38.98
N GLY A 696 16.70 0.26 39.09
CA GLY A 696 16.90 -0.66 37.95
C GLY A 696 18.06 -1.65 37.97
N GLU A 697 18.52 -2.19 39.12
CA GLU A 697 19.61 -3.18 39.12
C GLU A 697 19.23 -4.57 38.55
N GLU A 698 17.96 -4.84 38.20
CA GLU A 698 17.55 -6.09 37.53
C GLU A 698 17.60 -6.02 35.98
N ASP A 699 17.52 -4.84 35.37
CA ASP A 699 17.46 -4.69 33.90
C ASP A 699 18.85 -4.69 33.24
N GLU A 700 19.87 -4.21 33.94
CA GLU A 700 21.27 -4.22 33.48
C GLU A 700 21.79 -5.67 33.31
N LYS A 701 21.37 -6.59 34.19
CA LYS A 701 21.71 -8.03 34.09
C LYS A 701 20.99 -8.73 32.94
N ARG A 702 19.78 -8.31 32.56
CA ARG A 702 19.04 -8.84 31.39
C ARG A 702 19.65 -8.36 30.08
N ARG A 703 20.14 -7.11 30.01
CA ARG A 703 20.84 -6.56 28.83
C ARG A 703 22.17 -7.28 28.56
N ARG A 704 22.98 -7.54 29.60
CA ARG A 704 24.27 -8.25 29.42
C ARG A 704 24.13 -9.71 28.98
N LYS A 705 22.99 -10.36 29.24
CA LYS A 705 22.72 -11.73 28.76
C LYS A 705 22.29 -11.80 27.29
N ARG A 706 21.76 -10.72 26.70
CA ARG A 706 21.38 -10.66 25.27
C ARG A 706 22.56 -10.31 24.33
N ALA A 707 23.63 -9.71 24.85
CA ALA A 707 24.77 -9.27 24.05
C ALA A 707 25.83 -10.35 23.75
N GLN A 708 25.74 -11.57 24.31
CA GLN A 708 26.72 -12.64 24.09
C GLN A 708 26.36 -13.64 22.97
N GLY A 709 25.29 -13.38 22.19
CA GLY A 709 24.76 -14.37 21.23
C GLY A 709 24.89 -14.06 19.73
N ARG A 710 25.45 -12.93 19.30
CA ARG A 710 25.46 -12.55 17.87
C ARG A 710 26.78 -11.89 17.45
N GLN A 711 27.67 -12.69 16.88
CA GLN A 711 28.73 -12.18 16.00
C GLN A 711 28.18 -12.19 14.57
N ALA A 712 27.76 -11.03 14.07
CA ALA A 712 27.45 -10.78 12.66
C ALA A 712 28.53 -9.86 12.05
N PRO A 713 28.77 -9.89 10.73
CA PRO A 713 29.86 -9.15 10.10
C PRO A 713 29.59 -7.63 10.15
N LEU A 714 30.58 -6.86 10.62
CA LEU A 714 30.51 -5.40 10.73
C LEU A 714 30.65 -4.75 9.34
N GLY A 715 29.61 -4.08 8.86
CA GLY A 715 29.68 -3.14 7.73
C GLY A 715 29.93 -1.72 8.24
N ALA A 716 30.84 -0.97 7.60
CA ALA A 716 31.02 0.45 7.91
C ALA A 716 29.90 1.27 7.23
N THR A 717 29.26 2.14 7.99
CA THR A 717 28.27 3.10 7.49
C THR A 717 28.86 4.50 7.61
N TYR A 718 28.83 5.28 6.53
CA TYR A 718 29.22 6.68 6.54
C TYR A 718 28.05 7.55 6.12
N TYR A 719 27.96 8.73 6.73
CA TYR A 719 26.92 9.73 6.46
C TYR A 719 27.53 10.88 5.65
N VAL A 720 26.88 11.23 4.55
CA VAL A 720 27.26 12.38 3.72
C VAL A 720 26.11 13.38 3.75
N TYR A 721 26.42 14.62 4.11
CA TYR A 721 25.48 15.73 4.10
C TYR A 721 25.44 16.37 2.71
N ASP A 722 24.26 16.46 2.12
CA ASP A 722 24.04 17.18 0.86
C ASP A 722 23.41 18.56 1.16
N PRO A 723 24.15 19.66 0.96
CA PRO A 723 23.64 21.01 1.21
C PRO A 723 22.59 21.47 0.19
N GLY A 724 22.45 20.81 -0.97
CA GLY A 724 21.42 21.12 -1.96
C GLY A 724 20.02 20.61 -1.58
N THR A 725 19.95 19.58 -0.75
CA THR A 725 18.71 18.91 -0.34
C THR A 725 18.45 18.95 1.17
N ASN A 726 19.40 19.48 1.95
CA ASN A 726 19.38 19.56 3.42
C ASN A 726 19.11 18.18 4.07
N ARG A 727 19.66 17.11 3.48
CA ARG A 727 19.49 15.73 3.91
C ARG A 727 20.83 15.05 4.16
N TYR A 728 20.81 14.06 5.04
CA TYR A 728 21.93 13.14 5.27
C TYR A 728 21.63 11.82 4.55
N SER A 729 22.54 11.41 3.68
CA SER A 729 22.47 10.11 3.00
C SER A 729 23.47 9.15 3.64
N SER A 730 23.04 7.95 3.98
CA SER A 730 23.92 6.90 4.49
C SER A 730 24.31 5.92 3.40
N TYR A 731 25.61 5.68 3.22
CA TYR A 731 26.11 4.62 2.34
C TYR A 731 26.60 3.44 3.16
N ARG A 732 26.18 2.24 2.79
CA ARG A 732 26.64 0.98 3.40
C ARG A 732 27.45 0.19 2.37
N VAL A 733 28.73 -0.03 2.66
CA VAL A 733 29.63 -0.80 1.79
C VAL A 733 29.84 -2.19 2.39
N PHE A 734 29.58 -3.23 1.60
CA PHE A 734 29.83 -4.61 1.95
C PHE A 734 31.08 -5.14 1.21
N GLY A 735 31.91 -5.94 1.87
CA GLY A 735 32.98 -6.71 1.21
C GLY A 735 34.42 -6.18 1.32
N VAL A 736 34.73 -5.25 2.23
CA VAL A 736 36.12 -4.77 2.44
C VAL A 736 36.80 -5.57 3.57
N PRO A 737 37.91 -6.28 3.34
CA PRO A 737 38.70 -6.89 4.40
C PRO A 737 39.24 -5.83 5.37
N SER A 738 39.16 -6.09 6.67
CA SER A 738 39.76 -5.23 7.70
C SER A 738 41.27 -5.15 7.49
N GLY A 739 41.76 -4.01 7.00
CA GLY A 739 43.19 -3.76 6.82
C GLY A 739 43.60 -2.73 5.75
N THR A 740 42.70 -2.26 4.89
CA THR A 740 43.07 -1.46 3.70
C THR A 740 42.44 -0.07 3.59
N ILE A 741 41.98 0.54 4.69
CA ILE A 741 41.63 1.97 4.67
C ILE A 741 42.93 2.76 4.88
N ALA A 742 43.57 3.14 3.79
CA ALA A 742 44.66 4.11 3.79
C ALA A 742 44.10 5.48 4.18
N THR A 743 44.63 6.06 5.26
CA THR A 743 44.41 7.47 5.60
C THR A 743 44.98 8.34 4.48
N VAL A 744 44.13 9.17 3.86
CA VAL A 744 44.54 10.24 2.96
C VAL A 744 45.42 11.22 3.76
N PRO A 745 46.66 11.53 3.35
CA PRO A 745 47.48 12.54 4.03
C PRO A 745 47.00 13.95 3.68
N ASP A 746 47.01 14.84 4.67
CA ASP A 746 46.73 16.27 4.54
C ASP A 746 47.60 16.95 3.46
N PRO A 747 47.05 17.92 2.70
CA PRO A 747 47.79 18.60 1.65
C PRO A 747 48.37 19.93 2.16
N GLU A 748 49.57 19.97 2.75
CA GLU A 748 50.41 21.18 2.77
C GLU A 748 51.92 20.88 2.88
N GLY A 749 52.72 21.56 2.04
CA GLY A 749 53.94 22.21 2.54
C GLY A 749 55.34 21.58 2.36
N SER A 750 55.86 21.60 1.13
CA SER A 750 57.24 21.99 0.77
C SER A 750 58.49 21.12 1.10
N SER A 751 59.39 21.13 0.10
CA SER A 751 60.86 21.10 0.15
C SER A 751 61.60 19.78 -0.18
N GLY A 752 62.38 19.83 -1.27
CA GLY A 752 63.79 19.41 -1.23
C GLY A 752 64.19 18.11 -1.93
N GLN A 753 64.76 18.29 -3.13
CA GLN A 753 65.63 17.40 -3.92
C GLN A 753 64.98 16.33 -4.82
#